data_AF-D4JTP4-F1
#
_entry.id   AF-D4JTP4-F1
#
_cell.length_a   1.000
_cell.length_b   1.000
_cell.length_c   1.000
_cell.angle_alpha   90.00
_cell.angle_beta   90.00
_cell.angle_gamma   90.00
#
_symmetry.space_group_name_H-M   'P 1'
#
loop_
_entity.id
_entity.type
_entity.pdbx_description
1 polymer ?
#
loop_
_entity_poly.entity_id
_entity_poly.type
_entity_poly.pdbx_seq_one_letter_code
_entity_poly.pdbx_strand_id
1 'polypeptide(L)'
;MTVSTAIAKIITTLASNEKGRKIIGAALLTPIVIILLGIGVFIALLTGLFSLLYGAVRDTSVSQSWNDIRKNVESALSGVNSSINTQVKNDTYSFMPDFSINLSKSVLQKTFSEGNSSFLLLYDTKEVNDSVAKAKKYIDKLKKVKSQKELEQLNEEIDLSSYKYSELAKDKEFRDDKSYDMSKYSQSTVQLINTLVKPEMPTYDYDEETVTIDGVKAKKQILTVHKDNKTQIVEYTCYGEGDIYLPRLLALYQAETFSRFEDMAESDASGLDNDIASAIENVSSDGSGGATADGFDVACLNVFQAQEIGQIFERAALEGKFSAKVSTEKTGTTEKLSITVKTPSEDDWYEMFNVDEKYRDYTKENTQIIERILSDAQINNLYISVDSTAQRALFVYFQGFFNLPVEADDLKENTNGILTTLNDFETIHSRGTSTIGKAYESGITLYLNDEDTEVRAEILPDVGECIQDVYIYDVYDAEKRKVVKDKPNYTYNCSAVQLAYIIDTDVFAEEYGFDFPTIVTTTGTEIKHDDGVLTLMIEYSCLDRLETISEQDIGLSLYDVYDKDEKIVIGYAHCGKHSKEKDEGLSATGWSHTFGSDIIPHLCVKTAFVDGEVTPPELDNPHIYDGLSVRFVGAKVNPLLWFKAYRTDVNKDLLDSISAIQVKK
;
A
#
# COMPACT_ATOMS: atom_id res chain seq x y z
N MET A 1 -32.63 -30.75 2.24
CA MET A 1 -33.36 -32.03 2.14
C MET A 1 -34.78 -31.88 2.68
N THR A 2 -35.76 -31.55 1.83
CA THR A 2 -37.21 -31.56 2.17
C THR A 2 -38.11 -31.70 0.93
N VAL A 3 -37.53 -31.99 -0.23
CA VAL A 3 -38.24 -32.14 -1.52
C VAL A 3 -38.83 -33.55 -1.69
N SER A 4 -38.31 -34.57 -1.00
CA SER A 4 -38.70 -35.98 -1.23
C SER A 4 -40.10 -36.36 -0.70
N THR A 5 -40.57 -35.75 0.39
CA THR A 5 -41.83 -36.16 1.04
C THR A 5 -43.08 -35.63 0.34
N ALA A 6 -42.98 -34.47 -0.32
CA ALA A 6 -44.06 -33.91 -1.14
C ALA A 6 -44.21 -34.68 -2.46
N ILE A 7 -43.08 -35.03 -3.09
CA ILE A 7 -43.02 -35.84 -4.32
C ILE A 7 -43.57 -37.24 -4.09
N ALA A 8 -43.23 -37.89 -2.97
CA ALA A 8 -43.74 -39.21 -2.63
C ALA A 8 -45.27 -39.23 -2.41
N LYS A 9 -45.84 -38.18 -1.81
CA LYS A 9 -47.31 -38.02 -1.61
C LYS A 9 -48.07 -37.80 -2.91
N ILE A 10 -47.49 -37.07 -3.86
CA ILE A 10 -48.09 -36.82 -5.17
C ILE A 10 -48.09 -38.12 -6.00
N ILE A 11 -46.99 -38.88 -5.98
CA ILE A 11 -46.87 -40.19 -6.66
C ILE A 11 -47.87 -41.21 -6.08
N THR A 12 -48.05 -41.27 -4.75
CA THR A 12 -49.00 -42.20 -4.12
C THR A 12 -50.46 -41.81 -4.34
N THR A 13 -50.78 -40.52 -4.42
CA THR A 13 -52.15 -40.06 -4.69
C THR A 13 -52.55 -40.30 -6.15
N LEU A 14 -51.62 -40.12 -7.10
CA LEU A 14 -51.84 -40.34 -8.55
C LEU A 14 -51.92 -41.81 -8.97
N ALA A 15 -51.33 -42.74 -8.20
CA ALA A 15 -51.41 -44.17 -8.47
C ALA A 15 -52.81 -44.78 -8.23
N SER A 16 -53.73 -44.05 -7.57
CA SER A 16 -54.98 -44.62 -7.03
C SER A 16 -56.21 -44.54 -7.95
N ASN A 17 -56.14 -43.90 -9.13
CA ASN A 17 -57.31 -43.76 -10.00
C ASN A 17 -57.01 -43.97 -11.50
N GLU A 18 -57.68 -44.96 -12.09
CA GLU A 18 -57.41 -45.50 -13.42
C GLU A 18 -57.75 -44.51 -14.57
N LYS A 19 -58.70 -43.59 -14.34
CA LYS A 19 -59.03 -42.51 -15.29
C LYS A 19 -58.04 -41.32 -15.25
N GLY A 20 -57.30 -41.13 -14.16
CA GLY A 20 -56.29 -40.06 -14.03
C GLY A 20 -54.99 -40.36 -14.77
N ARG A 21 -54.58 -41.64 -14.86
CA ARG A 21 -53.31 -42.06 -15.48
C ARG A 21 -53.23 -41.80 -16.99
N LYS A 22 -54.36 -41.84 -17.70
CA LYS A 22 -54.39 -41.70 -19.17
C LYS A 22 -54.51 -40.26 -19.68
N ILE A 23 -55.05 -39.35 -18.88
CA ILE A 23 -55.33 -37.96 -19.33
C ILE A 23 -54.27 -36.99 -18.79
N ILE A 24 -53.68 -37.26 -17.62
CA ILE A 24 -52.66 -36.38 -17.01
C ILE A 24 -51.22 -36.80 -17.41
N GLY A 25 -51.03 -38.06 -17.80
CA GLY A 25 -49.72 -38.65 -18.14
C GLY A 25 -49.05 -38.09 -19.40
N ALA A 26 -49.76 -37.42 -20.30
CA ALA A 26 -49.22 -36.93 -21.57
C ALA A 26 -49.19 -35.40 -21.73
N ALA A 27 -49.90 -34.64 -20.88
CA ALA A 27 -50.01 -33.18 -21.02
C ALA A 27 -49.31 -32.39 -19.89
N LEU A 28 -49.18 -32.96 -18.68
CA LEU A 28 -48.52 -32.30 -17.53
C LEU A 28 -47.20 -32.97 -17.13
N LEU A 29 -47.08 -34.28 -17.36
CA LEU A 29 -45.84 -35.01 -17.09
C LEU A 29 -44.82 -34.86 -18.21
N THR A 30 -45.23 -34.66 -19.47
CA THR A 30 -44.30 -34.55 -20.60
C THR A 30 -43.39 -33.32 -20.49
N PRO A 31 -43.88 -32.10 -20.18
CA PRO A 31 -43.00 -30.95 -19.99
C PRO A 31 -42.11 -31.11 -18.75
N ILE A 32 -42.66 -31.61 -17.64
CA ILE A 32 -41.90 -31.80 -16.39
C ILE A 32 -40.85 -32.92 -16.53
N VAL A 33 -41.15 -33.99 -17.27
CA VAL A 33 -40.22 -35.09 -17.55
C VAL A 33 -39.22 -34.71 -18.64
N ILE A 34 -39.56 -33.85 -19.61
CA ILE A 34 -38.60 -33.28 -20.58
C ILE A 34 -37.70 -32.24 -19.90
N ILE A 35 -38.20 -31.47 -18.93
CA ILE A 35 -37.39 -30.55 -18.11
C ILE A 35 -36.50 -31.35 -17.14
N LEU A 36 -37.02 -32.40 -16.50
CA LEU A 36 -36.23 -33.28 -15.60
C LEU A 36 -35.27 -34.21 -16.36
N LEU A 37 -35.60 -34.65 -17.58
CA LEU A 37 -34.68 -35.33 -18.49
C LEU A 37 -33.75 -34.35 -19.16
N GLY A 38 -34.14 -33.11 -19.44
CA GLY A 38 -33.27 -32.07 -19.98
C GLY A 38 -32.20 -31.70 -18.96
N ILE A 39 -32.60 -31.41 -17.72
CA ILE A 39 -31.69 -31.17 -16.60
C ILE A 39 -30.92 -32.45 -16.25
N GLY A 40 -31.55 -33.63 -16.25
CA GLY A 40 -30.90 -34.90 -15.91
C GLY A 40 -29.94 -35.43 -16.98
N VAL A 41 -30.27 -35.30 -18.26
CA VAL A 41 -29.44 -35.66 -19.43
C VAL A 41 -28.38 -34.61 -19.65
N PHE A 42 -28.62 -33.33 -19.35
CA PHE A 42 -27.61 -32.28 -19.41
C PHE A 42 -26.64 -32.35 -18.21
N ILE A 43 -27.10 -32.64 -16.99
CA ILE A 43 -26.23 -32.98 -15.85
C ILE A 43 -25.51 -34.29 -16.10
N ALA A 44 -26.12 -35.30 -16.75
CA ALA A 44 -25.45 -36.53 -17.17
C ALA A 44 -24.53 -36.33 -18.38
N LEU A 45 -24.74 -35.31 -19.22
CA LEU A 45 -23.82 -34.86 -20.27
C LEU A 45 -22.66 -34.10 -19.64
N LEU A 46 -22.88 -33.25 -18.64
CA LEU A 46 -21.82 -32.60 -17.86
C LEU A 46 -21.02 -33.66 -17.08
N THR A 47 -21.65 -34.41 -16.19
CA THR A 47 -20.99 -35.46 -15.40
C THR A 47 -20.45 -36.60 -16.27
N GLY A 48 -21.08 -36.92 -17.40
CA GLY A 48 -20.64 -37.93 -18.36
C GLY A 48 -19.52 -37.44 -19.30
N LEU A 49 -19.56 -36.20 -19.80
CA LEU A 49 -18.43 -35.53 -20.48
C LEU A 49 -17.21 -35.58 -19.56
N PHE A 50 -17.36 -35.13 -18.31
CA PHE A 50 -16.24 -35.05 -17.36
C PHE A 50 -15.75 -36.43 -16.87
N SER A 51 -16.63 -37.43 -16.79
CA SER A 51 -16.26 -38.81 -16.44
C SER A 51 -15.54 -39.56 -17.59
N LEU A 52 -15.87 -39.27 -18.85
CA LEU A 52 -15.17 -39.82 -20.02
C LEU A 52 -13.84 -39.10 -20.29
N LEU A 53 -13.75 -37.82 -19.94
CA LEU A 53 -12.51 -37.03 -20.00
C LEU A 53 -11.41 -37.54 -19.04
N TYR A 54 -11.72 -38.36 -18.01
CA TYR A 54 -10.73 -38.89 -17.05
C TYR A 54 -9.66 -39.82 -17.66
N GLY A 55 -9.84 -40.30 -18.89
CA GLY A 55 -8.95 -41.25 -19.55
C GLY A 55 -8.21 -40.65 -20.76
N ALA A 56 -7.04 -40.06 -20.51
CA ALA A 56 -5.93 -39.91 -21.46
C ALA A 56 -5.80 -38.67 -22.39
N VAL A 57 -6.68 -37.65 -22.37
CA VAL A 57 -6.56 -36.47 -23.29
C VAL A 57 -6.75 -35.09 -22.60
N ARG A 58 -6.83 -35.06 -21.27
CA ARG A 58 -7.59 -34.02 -20.54
C ARG A 58 -6.93 -32.67 -20.24
N ASP A 59 -5.61 -32.56 -20.22
CA ASP A 59 -4.98 -31.32 -19.71
C ASP A 59 -4.84 -30.23 -20.77
N THR A 60 -4.78 -30.58 -22.06
CA THR A 60 -4.48 -29.59 -23.11
C THR A 60 -5.72 -28.87 -23.64
N SER A 61 -6.88 -29.54 -23.79
CA SER A 61 -8.08 -28.94 -24.38
C SER A 61 -8.81 -27.97 -23.44
N VAL A 62 -9.00 -28.32 -22.16
CA VAL A 62 -9.63 -27.44 -21.16
C VAL A 62 -8.79 -26.19 -20.92
N SER A 63 -7.46 -26.34 -20.76
CA SER A 63 -6.56 -25.21 -20.60
C SER A 63 -6.54 -24.31 -21.85
N GLN A 64 -6.61 -24.89 -23.05
CA GLN A 64 -6.66 -24.09 -24.28
C GLN A 64 -7.97 -23.30 -24.42
N SER A 65 -9.14 -23.91 -24.20
CA SER A 65 -10.42 -23.19 -24.19
C SER A 65 -10.46 -22.09 -23.14
N TRP A 66 -9.95 -22.37 -21.94
CA TRP A 66 -9.83 -21.38 -20.86
C TRP A 66 -8.96 -20.19 -21.27
N ASN A 67 -7.80 -20.45 -21.88
CA ASN A 67 -6.90 -19.42 -22.36
C ASN A 67 -7.53 -18.58 -23.49
N ASP A 68 -8.29 -19.19 -24.40
CA ASP A 68 -8.97 -18.47 -25.48
C ASP A 68 -10.08 -17.54 -24.95
N ILE A 69 -10.89 -18.00 -23.99
CA ILE A 69 -11.89 -17.17 -23.30
C ILE A 69 -11.19 -16.00 -22.60
N ARG A 70 -10.16 -16.30 -21.81
CA ARG A 70 -9.39 -15.31 -21.07
C ARG A 70 -8.85 -14.23 -22.01
N LYS A 71 -8.22 -14.64 -23.11
CA LYS A 71 -7.66 -13.75 -24.13
C LYS A 71 -8.72 -12.86 -24.78
N ASN A 72 -9.90 -13.40 -25.11
CA ASN A 72 -10.96 -12.61 -25.72
C ASN A 72 -11.54 -11.58 -24.75
N VAL A 73 -11.74 -11.95 -23.49
CA VAL A 73 -12.18 -11.02 -22.44
C VAL A 73 -11.11 -9.95 -22.17
N GLU A 74 -9.85 -10.33 -22.05
CA GLU A 74 -8.73 -9.38 -21.90
C GLU A 74 -8.62 -8.43 -23.09
N SER A 75 -8.82 -8.91 -24.33
CA SER A 75 -8.82 -8.10 -25.54
C SER A 75 -9.93 -7.06 -25.52
N ALA A 76 -11.15 -7.44 -25.13
CA ALA A 76 -12.27 -6.50 -25.03
C ALA A 76 -12.06 -5.43 -23.94
N LEU A 77 -11.34 -5.76 -22.87
CA LEU A 77 -11.03 -4.84 -21.76
C LEU A 77 -9.73 -4.05 -21.97
N SER A 78 -8.96 -4.35 -23.02
CA SER A 78 -7.67 -3.71 -23.30
C SER A 78 -7.77 -2.20 -23.38
N GLY A 79 -8.87 -1.65 -23.92
CA GLY A 79 -9.11 -0.21 -23.98
C GLY A 79 -9.28 0.42 -22.60
N VAL A 80 -10.00 -0.23 -21.68
CA VAL A 80 -10.18 0.25 -20.30
C VAL A 80 -8.86 0.19 -19.53
N ASN A 81 -8.17 -0.96 -19.59
CA ASN A 81 -6.87 -1.14 -18.95
C ASN A 81 -5.80 -0.19 -19.53
N SER A 82 -5.83 0.09 -20.83
CA SER A 82 -4.96 1.07 -21.47
C SER A 82 -5.29 2.49 -21.01
N SER A 83 -6.57 2.85 -20.89
CA SER A 83 -7.00 4.15 -20.36
C SER A 83 -6.57 4.34 -18.90
N ILE A 84 -6.62 3.28 -18.08
CA ILE A 84 -6.14 3.31 -16.70
C ILE A 84 -4.63 3.58 -16.65
N ASN A 85 -3.85 2.79 -17.40
CA ASN A 85 -2.39 2.87 -17.37
C ASN A 85 -1.80 4.11 -18.07
N THR A 86 -2.61 4.84 -18.84
CA THR A 86 -2.18 6.07 -19.53
C THR A 86 -2.90 7.29 -18.97
N GLN A 87 -4.12 7.56 -19.44
CA GLN A 87 -4.85 8.79 -19.13
C GLN A 87 -5.15 8.94 -17.63
N VAL A 88 -5.74 7.93 -16.99
CA VAL A 88 -6.12 8.02 -15.56
C VAL A 88 -4.90 8.21 -14.68
N LYS A 89 -3.85 7.42 -14.92
CA LYS A 89 -2.57 7.54 -14.23
C LYS A 89 -1.98 8.94 -14.41
N ASN A 90 -1.84 9.40 -15.65
CA ASN A 90 -1.27 10.72 -15.94
C ASN A 90 -2.08 11.86 -15.33
N ASP A 91 -3.41 11.80 -15.36
CA ASP A 91 -4.27 12.81 -14.74
C ASP A 91 -4.13 12.80 -13.21
N THR A 92 -3.97 11.63 -12.60
CA THR A 92 -3.79 11.47 -11.15
C THR A 92 -2.47 12.10 -10.69
N TYR A 93 -1.35 11.73 -11.33
CA TYR A 93 -0.04 12.28 -10.98
C TYR A 93 0.13 13.74 -11.45
N SER A 94 -0.59 14.19 -12.48
CA SER A 94 -0.63 15.63 -12.81
C SER A 94 -1.42 16.43 -11.77
N PHE A 95 -2.49 15.87 -11.21
CA PHE A 95 -3.28 16.51 -10.17
C PHE A 95 -2.59 16.52 -8.80
N MET A 96 -1.93 15.41 -8.45
CA MET A 96 -1.18 15.23 -7.21
C MET A 96 0.13 14.48 -7.51
N PRO A 97 1.22 15.19 -7.86
CA PRO A 97 2.50 14.55 -8.20
C PRO A 97 3.04 13.61 -7.12
N ASP A 98 2.94 14.02 -5.86
CA ASP A 98 3.37 13.20 -4.72
C ASP A 98 2.32 12.16 -4.27
N PHE A 99 1.39 11.70 -5.14
CA PHE A 99 0.26 10.84 -4.73
C PHE A 99 0.70 9.60 -3.92
N SER A 100 1.61 8.79 -4.48
CA SER A 100 2.15 7.58 -3.84
C SER A 100 2.84 7.86 -2.51
N ILE A 101 3.50 9.02 -2.42
CA ILE A 101 4.25 9.45 -1.25
C ILE A 101 3.30 9.94 -0.17
N ASN A 102 2.26 10.68 -0.55
CA ASN A 102 1.19 11.12 0.34
C ASN A 102 0.37 9.95 0.89
N LEU A 103 0.19 8.88 0.10
CA LEU A 103 -0.38 7.63 0.56
C LEU A 103 0.51 6.97 1.64
N SER A 104 1.83 6.95 1.44
CA SER A 104 2.76 6.47 2.47
C SER A 104 2.77 7.35 3.73
N LYS A 105 2.61 8.66 3.58
CA LYS A 105 2.52 9.61 4.70
C LYS A 105 1.21 9.44 5.47
N SER A 106 0.08 9.15 4.83
CA SER A 106 -1.19 8.91 5.53
C SER A 106 -1.12 7.66 6.41
N VAL A 107 -0.49 6.59 5.91
CA VAL A 107 -0.21 5.37 6.69
C VAL A 107 0.61 5.70 7.93
N LEU A 108 1.75 6.39 7.78
CA LEU A 108 2.58 6.82 8.90
C LEU A 108 1.80 7.72 9.87
N GLN A 109 1.07 8.71 9.35
CA GLN A 109 0.32 9.64 10.18
C GLN A 109 -0.71 8.92 11.04
N LYS A 110 -1.41 7.93 10.48
CA LYS A 110 -2.37 7.10 11.21
C LYS A 110 -1.69 6.29 12.31
N THR A 111 -0.61 5.57 11.97
CA THR A 111 0.17 4.75 12.92
C THR A 111 0.68 5.56 14.12
N PHE A 112 1.20 6.77 13.90
CA PHE A 112 1.85 7.56 14.95
C PHE A 112 0.93 8.59 15.62
N SER A 113 -0.20 8.95 15.01
CA SER A 113 -1.18 9.85 15.64
C SER A 113 -2.16 9.11 16.55
N GLU A 114 -2.30 7.78 16.40
CA GLU A 114 -3.19 6.98 17.24
C GLU A 114 -2.74 7.07 18.72
N GLY A 115 -3.61 7.58 19.59
CA GLY A 115 -3.28 7.84 21.00
C GLY A 115 -2.36 9.04 21.26
N ASN A 116 -1.86 9.74 20.23
CA ASN A 116 -1.02 10.92 20.38
C ASN A 116 -1.49 12.08 19.47
N SER A 117 -2.43 12.88 19.97
CA SER A 117 -2.96 14.04 19.25
C SER A 117 -1.91 15.12 18.95
N SER A 118 -0.79 15.14 19.67
CA SER A 118 0.29 16.11 19.52
C SER A 118 1.36 15.73 18.49
N PHE A 119 1.30 14.51 17.94
CA PHE A 119 2.27 14.06 16.93
C PHE A 119 2.15 14.88 15.65
N LEU A 120 3.30 15.36 15.15
CA LEU A 120 3.45 16.08 13.89
C LEU A 120 4.28 15.24 12.93
N LEU A 121 3.68 14.78 11.83
CA LEU A 121 4.44 14.15 10.75
C LEU A 121 5.09 15.24 9.89
N LEU A 122 6.27 15.70 10.29
CA LEU A 122 7.06 16.66 9.53
C LEU A 122 7.89 15.90 8.49
N TYR A 123 7.80 16.27 7.23
CA TYR A 123 8.45 15.54 6.14
C TYR A 123 9.86 16.04 5.83
N ASP A 124 10.02 17.34 5.66
CA ASP A 124 11.26 17.96 5.22
C ASP A 124 11.58 19.23 6.02
N THR A 125 12.67 19.90 5.66
CA THR A 125 13.09 21.07 6.41
C THR A 125 12.17 22.28 6.24
N LYS A 126 11.46 22.38 5.11
CA LYS A 126 10.44 23.42 4.92
C LYS A 126 9.32 23.21 5.95
N GLU A 127 8.80 22.00 6.07
CA GLU A 127 7.74 21.70 7.04
C GLU A 127 8.21 21.90 8.49
N VAL A 128 9.47 21.57 8.81
CA VAL A 128 10.07 21.89 10.11
C VAL A 128 10.07 23.40 10.38
N ASN A 129 10.56 24.21 9.42
CA ASN A 129 10.60 25.66 9.56
C ASN A 129 9.20 26.27 9.69
N ASP A 130 8.23 25.77 8.91
CA ASP A 130 6.83 26.18 8.95
C ASP A 130 6.21 25.84 10.32
N SER A 131 6.49 24.66 10.86
CA SER A 131 6.06 24.23 12.20
C SER A 131 6.62 25.17 13.27
N VAL A 132 7.92 25.46 13.25
CA VAL A 132 8.57 26.38 14.20
C VAL A 132 7.95 27.79 14.12
N ALA A 133 7.67 28.29 12.92
CA ALA A 133 7.03 29.60 12.74
C ALA A 133 5.61 29.63 13.33
N LYS A 134 4.81 28.57 13.11
CA LYS A 134 3.47 28.42 13.68
C LYS A 134 3.50 28.24 15.21
N ALA A 135 4.47 27.49 15.72
CA ALA A 135 4.67 27.31 17.15
C ALA A 135 4.93 28.65 17.86
N LYS A 136 5.76 29.54 17.28
CA LYS A 136 6.02 30.89 17.82
C LYS A 136 4.73 31.71 17.98
N LYS A 137 3.86 31.70 16.97
CA LYS A 137 2.53 32.33 17.01
C LYS A 137 1.68 31.81 18.18
N TYR A 138 1.67 30.51 18.41
CA TYR A 138 0.90 29.91 19.51
C TYR A 138 1.53 30.13 20.89
N ILE A 139 2.86 30.11 21.00
CA ILE A 139 3.58 30.49 22.22
C ILE A 139 3.18 31.91 22.66
N ASP A 140 3.13 32.87 21.74
CA ASP A 140 2.72 34.25 22.03
C ASP A 140 1.26 34.35 22.49
N LYS A 141 0.37 33.51 21.95
CA LYS A 141 -1.03 33.43 22.38
C LYS A 141 -1.13 32.80 23.78
N LEU A 142 -0.46 31.67 24.00
CA LEU A 142 -0.46 30.93 25.26
C LEU A 142 0.11 31.76 26.42
N LYS A 143 1.14 32.59 26.17
CA LYS A 143 1.69 33.52 27.19
C LYS A 143 0.66 34.54 27.69
N LYS A 144 -0.43 34.77 26.96
CA LYS A 144 -1.51 35.70 27.35
C LYS A 144 -2.65 35.03 28.11
N VAL A 145 -2.73 33.70 28.08
CA VAL A 145 -3.75 32.90 28.78
C VAL A 145 -3.53 32.98 30.28
N LYS A 146 -4.61 33.24 31.04
CA LYS A 146 -4.57 33.44 32.51
C LYS A 146 -5.43 32.46 33.29
N SER A 147 -6.19 31.60 32.61
CA SER A 147 -7.09 30.65 33.25
C SER A 147 -7.34 29.42 32.38
N GLN A 148 -7.86 28.35 32.99
CA GLN A 148 -8.29 27.14 32.28
C GLN A 148 -9.35 27.47 31.21
N LYS A 149 -10.31 28.33 31.53
CA LYS A 149 -11.36 28.75 30.58
C LYS A 149 -10.78 29.46 29.36
N GLU A 150 -9.78 30.34 29.56
CA GLU A 150 -9.11 31.02 28.43
C GLU A 150 -8.29 30.06 27.58
N LEU A 151 -7.69 29.02 28.19
CA LEU A 151 -6.99 27.97 27.46
C LEU A 151 -7.94 27.19 26.56
N GLU A 152 -9.05 26.72 27.11
CA GLU A 152 -10.07 25.95 26.38
C GLU A 152 -10.75 26.77 25.27
N GLN A 153 -10.76 28.10 25.39
CA GLN A 153 -11.31 29.02 24.39
C GLN A 153 -10.27 29.55 23.40
N LEU A 154 -9.02 29.08 23.46
CA LEU A 154 -7.94 29.59 22.62
C LEU A 154 -8.14 29.28 21.13
N ASN A 155 -8.74 28.11 20.84
CA ASN A 155 -9.15 27.68 19.52
C ASN A 155 -10.43 26.84 19.64
N GLU A 156 -11.52 27.30 19.01
CA GLU A 156 -12.83 26.63 19.08
C GLU A 156 -12.88 25.31 18.30
N GLU A 157 -11.93 25.09 17.39
CA GLU A 157 -11.86 23.89 16.54
C GLU A 157 -11.03 22.76 17.18
N ILE A 158 -10.32 23.04 18.27
CA ILE A 158 -9.40 22.10 18.92
C ILE A 158 -9.87 21.85 20.35
N ASP A 159 -10.10 20.59 20.70
CA ASP A 159 -10.36 20.22 22.10
C ASP A 159 -9.08 20.29 22.93
N LEU A 160 -9.04 21.28 23.83
CA LEU A 160 -7.92 21.52 24.74
C LEU A 160 -8.24 21.12 26.19
N SER A 161 -9.38 20.45 26.43
CA SER A 161 -9.85 20.09 27.78
C SER A 161 -8.93 19.12 28.52
N SER A 162 -8.14 18.32 27.79
CA SER A 162 -7.12 17.42 28.35
C SER A 162 -5.89 18.16 28.89
N TYR A 163 -5.65 19.41 28.46
CA TYR A 163 -4.51 20.22 28.87
C TYR A 163 -4.85 21.10 30.08
N LYS A 164 -3.96 21.12 31.06
CA LYS A 164 -4.15 21.89 32.30
C LYS A 164 -3.38 23.19 32.25
N TYR A 165 -4.08 24.32 32.38
CA TYR A 165 -3.47 25.63 32.56
C TYR A 165 -2.47 25.65 33.74
N SER A 166 -2.73 24.87 34.80
CA SER A 166 -1.80 24.79 35.94
C SER A 166 -0.44 24.19 35.61
N GLU A 167 -0.31 23.37 34.57
CA GLU A 167 0.98 22.85 34.09
C GLU A 167 1.72 23.93 33.31
N LEU A 168 1.03 24.58 32.36
CA LEU A 168 1.55 25.73 31.62
C LEU A 168 2.03 26.87 32.55
N ALA A 169 1.25 27.18 33.60
CA ALA A 169 1.57 28.24 34.54
C ALA A 169 2.76 27.90 35.45
N LYS A 170 3.06 26.61 35.67
CA LYS A 170 4.21 26.15 36.45
C LYS A 170 5.49 26.09 35.62
N ASP A 171 5.37 25.99 34.30
CA ASP A 171 6.50 25.96 33.36
C ASP A 171 7.21 27.32 33.34
N LYS A 172 8.27 27.45 34.14
CA LYS A 172 9.02 28.70 34.28
C LYS A 172 9.81 29.02 33.01
N GLU A 173 10.41 28.00 32.39
CA GLU A 173 11.18 28.15 31.15
C GLU A 173 10.28 28.70 30.05
N PHE A 174 9.08 28.15 29.86
CA PHE A 174 8.11 28.69 28.91
C PHE A 174 7.73 30.16 29.19
N ARG A 175 7.43 30.50 30.45
CA ARG A 175 6.95 31.84 30.81
C ARG A 175 8.00 32.93 30.67
N ASP A 176 9.24 32.62 31.06
CA ASP A 176 10.33 33.60 31.10
C ASP A 176 11.09 33.66 29.76
N ASP A 177 10.88 32.68 28.87
CA ASP A 177 11.58 32.60 27.59
C ASP A 177 11.22 33.76 26.63
N LYS A 178 12.25 34.28 25.96
CA LYS A 178 12.17 35.30 24.91
C LYS A 178 12.75 34.83 23.58
N SER A 179 13.36 33.66 23.56
CA SER A 179 14.07 33.07 22.43
C SER A 179 13.20 32.11 21.60
N TYR A 180 12.06 31.70 22.13
CA TYR A 180 11.18 30.66 21.56
C TYR A 180 11.86 29.29 21.48
N ASP A 181 12.72 29.02 22.45
CA ASP A 181 13.46 27.77 22.53
C ASP A 181 12.64 26.71 23.27
N MET A 182 11.82 25.99 22.49
CA MET A 182 10.93 24.95 22.99
C MET A 182 11.68 23.78 23.65
N SER A 183 13.00 23.64 23.42
CA SER A 183 13.81 22.58 24.04
C SER A 183 13.93 22.73 25.57
N LYS A 184 13.61 23.91 26.09
CA LYS A 184 13.59 24.22 27.51
C LYS A 184 12.22 24.00 28.15
N TYR A 185 11.17 23.87 27.35
CA TYR A 185 9.80 23.77 27.87
C TYR A 185 9.52 22.38 28.42
N SER A 186 8.57 22.28 29.33
CA SER A 186 8.07 20.99 29.78
C SER A 186 7.39 20.22 28.65
N GLN A 187 7.36 18.89 28.76
CA GLN A 187 6.73 18.03 27.77
C GLN A 187 5.24 18.36 27.57
N SER A 188 4.49 18.60 28.65
CA SER A 188 3.08 19.02 28.56
C SER A 188 2.90 20.31 27.76
N THR A 189 3.79 21.30 27.94
CA THR A 189 3.74 22.57 27.21
C THR A 189 4.04 22.36 25.73
N VAL A 190 5.03 21.54 25.39
CA VAL A 190 5.35 21.18 24.00
C VAL A 190 4.17 20.47 23.33
N GLN A 191 3.57 19.48 24.00
CA GLN A 191 2.41 18.74 23.47
C GLN A 191 1.21 19.66 23.20
N LEU A 192 0.95 20.62 24.10
CA LEU A 192 -0.07 21.64 23.91
C LEU A 192 0.23 22.52 22.68
N ILE A 193 1.47 23.00 22.54
CA ILE A 193 1.88 23.80 21.37
C ILE A 193 1.72 23.00 20.08
N ASN A 194 2.20 21.75 20.05
CA ASN A 194 2.11 20.90 18.85
C ASN A 194 0.65 20.59 18.50
N THR A 195 -0.22 20.37 19.49
CA THR A 195 -1.67 20.18 19.26
C THR A 195 -2.31 21.39 18.59
N LEU A 196 -1.90 22.61 18.97
CA LEU A 196 -2.37 23.85 18.35
C LEU A 196 -1.79 24.04 16.93
N VAL A 197 -0.56 23.61 16.70
CA VAL A 197 0.14 23.73 15.41
C VAL A 197 -0.37 22.71 14.39
N LYS A 198 -0.71 21.50 14.83
CA LYS A 198 -1.04 20.35 13.97
C LYS A 198 -2.08 20.66 12.89
N PRO A 199 -3.22 21.33 13.15
CA PRO A 199 -4.21 21.62 12.12
C PRO A 199 -3.74 22.63 11.05
N GLU A 200 -2.68 23.39 11.33
CA GLU A 200 -2.05 24.30 10.37
C GLU A 200 -0.91 23.62 9.59
N MET A 201 -0.51 22.40 9.96
CA MET A 201 0.51 21.61 9.25
C MET A 201 -0.12 20.70 8.20
N PRO A 202 0.67 20.20 7.24
CA PRO A 202 0.15 19.24 6.28
C PRO A 202 -0.43 18.01 6.97
N THR A 203 -1.61 17.59 6.55
CA THR A 203 -2.23 16.35 7.03
C THR A 203 -2.59 15.46 5.86
N TYR A 204 -2.38 14.16 6.08
CA TYR A 204 -2.56 13.11 5.09
C TYR A 204 -3.52 12.08 5.65
N ASP A 205 -4.64 11.88 4.98
CA ASP A 205 -5.70 11.00 5.44
C ASP A 205 -6.15 10.09 4.31
N TYR A 206 -6.18 8.79 4.59
CA TYR A 206 -6.59 7.78 3.63
C TYR A 206 -7.65 6.88 4.24
N ASP A 207 -8.79 6.84 3.56
CA ASP A 207 -9.94 6.05 3.93
C ASP A 207 -10.35 5.10 2.80
N GLU A 208 -10.87 3.96 3.21
CA GLU A 208 -11.47 2.97 2.33
C GLU A 208 -12.80 2.52 2.91
N GLU A 209 -13.82 2.48 2.06
CA GLU A 209 -15.14 2.01 2.42
C GLU A 209 -15.81 1.25 1.27
N THR A 210 -16.67 0.31 1.64
CA THR A 210 -17.63 -0.29 0.71
C THR A 210 -18.96 0.42 0.85
N VAL A 211 -19.42 1.05 -0.23
CA VAL A 211 -20.66 1.83 -0.27
C VAL A 211 -21.66 1.23 -1.26
N THR A 212 -22.90 1.68 -1.19
CA THR A 212 -23.92 1.40 -2.22
C THR A 212 -24.35 2.73 -2.84
N ILE A 213 -24.10 2.90 -4.13
CA ILE A 213 -24.43 4.10 -4.89
C ILE A 213 -25.45 3.71 -5.95
N ASP A 214 -26.63 4.31 -5.91
CA ASP A 214 -27.74 4.02 -6.82
C ASP A 214 -28.11 2.51 -6.89
N GLY A 215 -28.03 1.81 -5.75
CA GLY A 215 -28.32 0.39 -5.65
C GLY A 215 -27.17 -0.54 -6.06
N VAL A 216 -26.06 0.01 -6.56
CA VAL A 216 -24.87 -0.75 -6.97
C VAL A 216 -23.81 -0.69 -5.89
N LYS A 217 -23.26 -1.85 -5.51
CA LYS A 217 -22.12 -1.93 -4.60
C LYS A 217 -20.89 -1.29 -5.24
N ALA A 218 -20.14 -0.51 -4.48
CA ALA A 218 -18.90 0.10 -4.94
C ALA A 218 -17.82 0.10 -3.86
N LYS A 219 -16.57 -0.11 -4.27
CA LYS A 219 -15.38 0.14 -3.45
C LYS A 219 -15.00 1.60 -3.62
N LYS A 220 -14.85 2.33 -2.51
CA LYS A 220 -14.47 3.73 -2.52
C LYS A 220 -13.20 3.92 -1.70
N GLN A 221 -12.22 4.62 -2.27
CA GLN A 221 -10.95 4.95 -1.62
C GLN A 221 -10.72 6.45 -1.76
N ILE A 222 -10.31 7.11 -0.69
CA ILE A 222 -10.18 8.57 -0.64
C ILE A 222 -8.84 8.91 -0.01
N LEU A 223 -7.97 9.59 -0.76
CA LEU A 223 -6.80 10.26 -0.20
C LEU A 223 -7.09 11.76 -0.11
N THR A 224 -7.08 12.29 1.11
CA THR A 224 -7.23 13.72 1.39
C THR A 224 -5.91 14.28 1.90
N VAL A 225 -5.42 15.32 1.22
CA VAL A 225 -4.21 16.06 1.60
C VAL A 225 -4.58 17.51 1.86
N HIS A 226 -4.35 17.97 3.09
CA HIS A 226 -4.42 19.37 3.42
C HIS A 226 -2.99 19.92 3.46
N LYS A 227 -2.66 20.92 2.64
CA LYS A 227 -1.33 21.54 2.60
C LYS A 227 -1.43 22.98 2.08
N ASP A 228 -0.71 23.91 2.71
CA ASP A 228 -0.66 25.33 2.30
C ASP A 228 -2.04 26.00 2.11
N ASN A 229 -2.98 25.73 3.02
CA ASN A 229 -4.40 26.17 2.98
C ASN A 229 -5.21 25.64 1.78
N LYS A 230 -4.68 24.69 1.03
CA LYS A 230 -5.35 23.97 -0.04
C LYS A 230 -5.71 22.57 0.45
N THR A 231 -6.88 22.09 0.04
CA THR A 231 -7.26 20.69 0.21
C THR A 231 -7.26 20.04 -1.16
N GLN A 232 -6.51 18.96 -1.34
CA GLN A 232 -6.58 18.11 -2.53
C GLN A 232 -7.14 16.75 -2.16
N ILE A 233 -8.14 16.31 -2.91
CA ILE A 233 -8.82 15.03 -2.70
C ILE A 233 -8.66 14.20 -3.97
N VAL A 234 -8.17 12.98 -3.85
CA VAL A 234 -8.27 11.98 -4.91
C VAL A 234 -9.23 10.91 -4.43
N GLU A 235 -10.37 10.79 -5.10
CA GLU A 235 -11.41 9.82 -4.80
C GLU A 235 -11.47 8.79 -5.93
N TYR A 236 -11.21 7.53 -5.59
CA TYR A 236 -11.39 6.40 -6.47
C TYR A 236 -12.69 5.68 -6.11
N THR A 237 -13.53 5.43 -7.10
CA THR A 237 -14.75 4.63 -6.95
C THR A 237 -14.79 3.53 -8.00
N CYS A 238 -14.73 2.27 -7.56
CA CYS A 238 -14.96 1.11 -8.41
C CYS A 238 -16.39 0.61 -8.21
N TYR A 239 -17.25 0.77 -9.23
CA TYR A 239 -18.62 0.25 -9.24
C TYR A 239 -18.64 -1.21 -9.68
N GLY A 240 -19.57 -1.99 -9.12
CA GLY A 240 -19.79 -3.38 -9.48
C GLY A 240 -18.92 -4.32 -8.65
N GLU A 241 -18.54 -5.45 -9.25
CA GLU A 241 -17.76 -6.50 -8.57
C GLU A 241 -16.24 -6.28 -8.62
N GLY A 242 -15.75 -5.29 -9.39
CA GLY A 242 -14.33 -4.97 -9.50
C GLY A 242 -13.60 -5.90 -10.47
N ASP A 243 -12.86 -6.89 -9.97
CA ASP A 243 -12.23 -7.88 -10.85
C ASP A 243 -13.25 -8.90 -11.36
N ILE A 244 -13.12 -9.27 -12.65
CA ILE A 244 -14.13 -10.09 -13.32
C ILE A 244 -13.86 -11.56 -13.05
N TYR A 245 -14.84 -12.22 -12.44
CA TYR A 245 -14.77 -13.64 -12.12
C TYR A 245 -15.24 -14.52 -13.29
N LEU A 246 -14.29 -15.09 -14.03
CA LEU A 246 -14.57 -15.86 -15.25
C LEU A 246 -15.46 -17.10 -15.04
N PRO A 247 -15.35 -17.89 -13.95
CA PRO A 247 -16.26 -19.01 -13.72
C PRO A 247 -17.73 -18.60 -13.67
N ARG A 248 -18.05 -17.43 -13.08
CA ARG A 248 -19.42 -16.92 -13.04
C ARG A 248 -19.91 -16.49 -14.41
N LEU A 249 -19.05 -15.86 -15.22
CA LEU A 249 -19.33 -15.50 -16.61
C LEU A 249 -19.73 -16.74 -17.43
N LEU A 250 -18.97 -17.82 -17.29
CA LEU A 250 -19.26 -19.09 -17.97
C LEU A 250 -20.61 -19.67 -17.54
N ALA A 251 -20.94 -19.58 -16.25
CA ALA A 251 -22.24 -20.02 -15.75
C ALA A 251 -23.41 -19.18 -16.31
N LEU A 252 -23.22 -17.86 -16.48
CA LEU A 252 -24.19 -16.95 -17.08
C LEU A 252 -24.42 -17.29 -18.56
N TYR A 253 -23.34 -17.50 -19.32
CA TYR A 253 -23.42 -17.93 -20.72
C TYR A 253 -24.15 -19.27 -20.88
N GLN A 254 -23.88 -20.22 -19.99
CA GLN A 254 -24.56 -21.53 -20.00
C GLN A 254 -26.04 -21.43 -19.66
N ALA A 255 -26.44 -20.52 -18.76
CA ALA A 255 -27.85 -20.28 -18.44
C ALA A 255 -28.62 -19.70 -19.64
N GLU A 256 -28.02 -18.77 -20.38
CA GLU A 256 -28.57 -18.22 -21.63
C GLU A 256 -28.76 -19.30 -22.68
N THR A 257 -27.70 -20.10 -22.88
CA THR A 257 -27.71 -21.22 -23.82
C THR A 257 -28.82 -22.22 -23.47
N PHE A 258 -28.98 -22.54 -22.19
CA PHE A 258 -30.04 -23.42 -21.70
C PHE A 258 -31.45 -22.85 -21.97
N SER A 259 -31.64 -21.54 -21.72
CA SER A 259 -32.90 -20.86 -22.03
C SER A 259 -33.27 -21.00 -23.52
N ARG A 260 -32.31 -20.79 -24.43
CA ARG A 260 -32.54 -20.97 -25.87
C ARG A 260 -32.95 -22.39 -26.22
N PHE A 261 -32.33 -23.39 -25.60
CA PHE A 261 -32.68 -24.79 -25.83
C PHE A 261 -34.09 -25.13 -25.31
N GLU A 262 -34.49 -24.59 -24.15
CA GLU A 262 -35.84 -24.76 -23.62
C GLU A 262 -36.87 -24.14 -24.56
N ASP A 263 -36.64 -22.91 -25.04
CA ASP A 263 -37.51 -22.23 -25.99
C ASP A 263 -37.61 -22.99 -27.33
N MET A 264 -36.52 -23.57 -27.82
CA MET A 264 -36.51 -24.42 -29.02
C MET A 264 -37.29 -25.72 -28.80
N ALA A 265 -37.13 -26.35 -27.63
CA ALA A 265 -37.85 -27.57 -27.28
C ALA A 265 -39.37 -27.33 -27.10
N GLU A 266 -39.75 -26.15 -26.60
CA GLU A 266 -41.16 -25.75 -26.46
C GLU A 266 -41.80 -25.33 -27.79
N SER A 267 -41.02 -24.75 -28.72
CA SER A 267 -41.53 -24.25 -30.01
C SER A 267 -41.62 -25.29 -31.11
N ASP A 268 -40.77 -26.33 -31.13
CA ASP A 268 -40.85 -27.38 -32.15
C ASP A 268 -40.23 -28.73 -31.69
N ALA A 269 -41.00 -29.53 -30.96
CA ALA A 269 -40.59 -30.86 -30.49
C ALA A 269 -40.19 -31.85 -31.61
N SER A 270 -40.53 -31.55 -32.87
CA SER A 270 -40.23 -32.39 -34.04
C SER A 270 -38.94 -32.00 -34.78
N GLY A 271 -38.43 -30.79 -34.58
CA GLY A 271 -37.15 -30.32 -35.12
C GLY A 271 -35.96 -30.73 -34.26
N LEU A 272 -36.16 -30.78 -32.93
CA LEU A 272 -35.12 -31.12 -31.96
C LEU A 272 -34.53 -32.53 -32.18
N ASP A 273 -35.36 -33.51 -32.55
CA ASP A 273 -34.91 -34.87 -32.88
C ASP A 273 -34.01 -34.89 -34.14
N ASN A 274 -34.28 -34.04 -35.14
CA ASN A 274 -33.49 -34.01 -36.38
C ASN A 274 -32.20 -33.19 -36.25
N ASP A 275 -32.21 -32.13 -35.43
CA ASP A 275 -31.02 -31.30 -35.20
C ASP A 275 -30.04 -31.99 -34.22
N ILE A 276 -30.55 -32.70 -33.21
CA ILE A 276 -29.73 -33.56 -32.35
C ILE A 276 -29.25 -34.78 -33.14
N ALA A 277 -30.10 -35.41 -33.97
CA ALA A 277 -29.67 -36.52 -34.81
C ALA A 277 -28.61 -36.10 -35.83
N SER A 278 -28.73 -34.94 -36.48
CA SER A 278 -27.74 -34.44 -37.44
C SER A 278 -26.43 -33.97 -36.77
N ALA A 279 -26.50 -33.43 -35.54
CA ALA A 279 -25.31 -33.16 -34.73
C ALA A 279 -24.58 -34.46 -34.34
N ILE A 280 -25.32 -35.54 -34.03
CA ILE A 280 -24.77 -36.88 -33.76
C ILE A 280 -24.28 -37.55 -35.06
N GLU A 281 -24.93 -37.32 -36.20
CA GLU A 281 -24.55 -37.85 -37.53
C GLU A 281 -23.27 -37.19 -38.06
N ASN A 282 -23.09 -35.89 -37.82
CA ASN A 282 -21.85 -35.17 -38.13
C ASN A 282 -20.68 -35.56 -37.19
N VAL A 283 -20.96 -36.12 -36.01
CA VAL A 283 -19.95 -36.71 -35.11
C VAL A 283 -19.62 -38.16 -35.48
N SER A 284 -20.46 -38.83 -36.28
CA SER A 284 -20.31 -40.25 -36.61
C SER A 284 -20.00 -40.56 -38.07
N SER A 285 -19.92 -39.54 -38.93
CA SER A 285 -19.65 -39.70 -40.36
C SER A 285 -18.20 -39.46 -40.74
N ASP A 286 -17.30 -40.28 -40.20
CA ASP A 286 -16.12 -40.72 -40.96
C ASP A 286 -15.96 -42.23 -40.78
N GLY A 287 -16.23 -42.95 -41.88
CA GLY A 287 -16.15 -44.40 -41.92
C GLY A 287 -14.71 -44.87 -41.73
N SER A 288 -14.51 -45.71 -40.71
CA SER A 288 -13.28 -46.43 -40.33
C SER A 288 -12.33 -45.70 -39.37
N GLY A 289 -12.40 -46.09 -38.09
CA GLY A 289 -11.53 -45.63 -37.00
C GLY A 289 -12.37 -45.29 -35.79
N GLY A 290 -12.00 -45.78 -34.59
CA GLY A 290 -12.72 -45.45 -33.36
C GLY A 290 -12.84 -43.94 -33.18
N ALA A 291 -13.91 -43.48 -32.54
CA ALA A 291 -14.08 -42.07 -32.17
C ALA A 291 -12.77 -41.55 -31.59
N THR A 292 -12.00 -40.82 -32.39
CA THR A 292 -10.75 -40.20 -31.93
C THR A 292 -11.16 -39.06 -31.02
N ALA A 293 -10.36 -38.85 -29.97
CA ALA A 293 -10.58 -37.80 -28.99
C ALA A 293 -10.87 -36.41 -29.61
N ASP A 294 -10.36 -36.18 -30.82
CA ASP A 294 -10.51 -34.94 -31.61
C ASP A 294 -11.98 -34.49 -31.86
N GLY A 295 -12.92 -35.40 -32.10
CA GLY A 295 -14.32 -35.02 -32.40
C GLY A 295 -15.14 -34.65 -31.15
N PHE A 296 -14.75 -35.19 -30.00
CA PHE A 296 -15.38 -34.92 -28.70
C PHE A 296 -14.74 -33.69 -28.03
N ASP A 297 -13.45 -33.45 -28.26
CA ASP A 297 -12.75 -32.21 -27.89
C ASP A 297 -13.40 -30.97 -28.54
N VAL A 298 -13.87 -31.08 -29.80
CA VAL A 298 -14.60 -30.01 -30.51
C VAL A 298 -15.96 -29.69 -29.88
N ALA A 299 -16.64 -30.68 -29.29
CA ALA A 299 -17.92 -30.47 -28.62
C ALA A 299 -17.78 -29.81 -27.23
N CYS A 300 -16.71 -30.15 -26.49
CA CYS A 300 -16.34 -29.45 -25.25
C CYS A 300 -15.90 -27.99 -25.52
N LEU A 301 -15.25 -27.73 -26.66
CA LEU A 301 -14.93 -26.39 -27.16
C LEU A 301 -16.18 -25.57 -27.54
N ASN A 302 -17.26 -26.21 -28.01
CA ASN A 302 -18.52 -25.52 -28.32
C ASN A 302 -19.37 -25.14 -27.09
N VAL A 303 -19.11 -25.71 -25.91
CA VAL A 303 -19.71 -25.26 -24.63
C VAL A 303 -19.06 -23.95 -24.14
N PHE A 304 -17.89 -23.63 -24.69
CA PHE A 304 -17.10 -22.45 -24.43
C PHE A 304 -16.85 -21.72 -25.75
N GLN A 305 -17.91 -21.22 -26.40
CA GLN A 305 -17.73 -20.39 -27.59
C GLN A 305 -17.03 -19.08 -27.19
N ALA A 306 -15.71 -19.14 -27.10
CA ALA A 306 -14.86 -18.04 -26.67
C ALA A 306 -15.09 -16.81 -27.54
N GLN A 307 -15.45 -17.02 -28.81
CA GLN A 307 -15.81 -15.97 -29.76
C GLN A 307 -17.11 -15.27 -29.39
N GLU A 308 -18.17 -15.99 -29.02
CA GLU A 308 -19.45 -15.39 -28.60
C GLU A 308 -19.29 -14.63 -27.28
N ILE A 309 -18.55 -15.20 -26.32
CA ILE A 309 -18.20 -14.51 -25.07
C ILE A 309 -17.41 -13.23 -25.36
N GLY A 310 -16.44 -13.27 -26.27
CA GLY A 310 -15.71 -12.09 -26.72
C GLY A 310 -16.64 -11.02 -27.30
N GLN A 311 -17.59 -11.39 -28.16
CA GLN A 311 -18.56 -10.46 -28.75
C GLN A 311 -19.50 -9.82 -27.72
N ILE A 312 -19.95 -10.58 -26.71
CA ILE A 312 -20.74 -10.04 -25.59
C ILE A 312 -19.95 -8.95 -24.88
N PHE A 313 -18.66 -9.20 -24.61
CA PHE A 313 -17.78 -8.25 -23.94
C PHE A 313 -17.46 -7.03 -24.79
N GLU A 314 -17.20 -7.20 -26.08
CA GLU A 314 -16.98 -6.09 -27.01
C GLU A 314 -18.21 -5.18 -27.07
N ARG A 315 -19.41 -5.76 -27.14
CA ARG A 315 -20.67 -4.99 -27.12
C ARG A 315 -20.84 -4.24 -25.80
N ALA A 316 -20.64 -4.91 -24.67
CA ALA A 316 -20.76 -4.29 -23.35
C ALA A 316 -19.75 -3.15 -23.15
N ALA A 317 -18.53 -3.29 -23.68
CA ALA A 317 -17.54 -2.21 -23.68
C ALA A 317 -18.01 -1.00 -24.53
N LEU A 318 -18.58 -1.23 -25.71
CA LEU A 318 -19.15 -0.18 -26.57
C LEU A 318 -20.36 0.52 -25.93
N GLU A 319 -21.16 -0.22 -25.17
CA GLU A 319 -22.29 0.30 -24.40
C GLU A 319 -21.87 1.03 -23.11
N GLY A 320 -20.57 1.06 -22.79
CA GLY A 320 -20.04 1.73 -21.61
C GLY A 320 -20.37 1.01 -20.29
N LYS A 321 -20.65 -0.30 -20.34
CA LYS A 321 -20.77 -1.15 -19.14
C LYS A 321 -19.41 -1.30 -18.44
N PHE A 322 -18.32 -1.24 -19.21
CA PHE A 322 -16.95 -1.08 -18.72
C PHE A 322 -16.44 0.31 -19.06
N SER A 323 -15.94 1.06 -18.07
CA SER A 323 -15.30 2.35 -18.35
C SER A 323 -14.36 2.77 -17.23
N ALA A 324 -13.37 3.59 -17.57
CA ALA A 324 -12.56 4.34 -16.62
C ALA A 324 -12.63 5.82 -16.99
N LYS A 325 -12.97 6.68 -16.04
CA LYS A 325 -13.14 8.13 -16.27
C LYS A 325 -12.52 8.92 -15.12
N VAL A 326 -12.05 10.12 -15.46
CA VAL A 326 -11.56 11.10 -14.50
C VAL A 326 -12.37 12.39 -14.65
N SER A 327 -12.68 13.03 -13.53
CA SER A 327 -13.25 14.37 -13.50
C SER A 327 -12.61 15.18 -12.38
N THR A 328 -12.42 16.48 -12.61
CA THR A 328 -11.89 17.40 -11.60
C THR A 328 -12.93 18.44 -11.22
N GLU A 329 -13.05 18.69 -9.92
CA GLU A 329 -13.93 19.71 -9.35
C GLU A 329 -13.13 20.65 -8.44
N LYS A 330 -13.54 21.92 -8.38
CA LYS A 330 -12.94 22.92 -7.50
C LYS A 330 -14.01 23.71 -6.76
N THR A 331 -13.95 23.67 -5.43
CA THR A 331 -14.85 24.37 -4.52
C THR A 331 -14.03 25.14 -3.48
N GLY A 332 -13.94 26.46 -3.65
CA GLY A 332 -13.10 27.30 -2.78
C GLY A 332 -11.62 26.91 -2.87
N THR A 333 -11.03 26.52 -1.73
CA THR A 333 -9.65 26.02 -1.63
C THR A 333 -9.53 24.50 -1.76
N THR A 334 -10.66 23.81 -1.95
CA THR A 334 -10.70 22.36 -2.14
C THR A 334 -10.75 22.03 -3.63
N GLU A 335 -9.84 21.16 -4.06
CA GLU A 335 -9.82 20.56 -5.39
C GLU A 335 -9.98 19.05 -5.23
N LYS A 336 -10.82 18.44 -6.07
CA LYS A 336 -11.11 17.01 -6.03
C LYS A 336 -10.92 16.41 -7.42
N LEU A 337 -10.18 15.33 -7.50
CA LEU A 337 -10.10 14.43 -8.65
C LEU A 337 -10.92 13.19 -8.33
N SER A 338 -11.98 12.96 -9.10
CA SER A 338 -12.80 11.74 -9.01
C SER A 338 -12.42 10.80 -10.14
N ILE A 339 -11.99 9.60 -9.77
CA ILE A 339 -11.66 8.50 -10.68
C ILE A 339 -12.76 7.45 -10.53
N THR A 340 -13.45 7.18 -11.63
CA THR A 340 -14.53 6.19 -11.65
C THR A 340 -14.14 5.05 -12.56
N VAL A 341 -14.02 3.86 -11.98
CA VAL A 341 -13.94 2.60 -12.72
C VAL A 341 -15.29 1.91 -12.61
N LYS A 342 -15.91 1.63 -13.76
CA LYS A 342 -17.20 0.95 -13.82
C LYS A 342 -16.98 -0.47 -14.32
N THR A 343 -17.46 -1.43 -13.54
CA THR A 343 -17.62 -2.82 -13.93
C THR A 343 -19.10 -3.21 -13.78
N PRO A 344 -19.58 -4.24 -14.50
CA PRO A 344 -20.98 -4.65 -14.43
C PRO A 344 -21.39 -5.00 -13.00
N SER A 345 -22.58 -4.54 -12.61
CA SER A 345 -23.28 -5.03 -11.41
C SER A 345 -23.87 -6.43 -11.66
N GLU A 346 -24.41 -7.07 -10.61
CA GLU A 346 -25.07 -8.37 -10.75
C GLU A 346 -26.22 -8.32 -11.77
N ASP A 347 -27.03 -7.24 -11.77
CA ASP A 347 -28.12 -7.09 -12.74
C ASP A 347 -27.60 -6.77 -14.15
N ASP A 348 -26.52 -5.99 -14.29
CA ASP A 348 -25.87 -5.77 -15.59
C ASP A 348 -25.37 -7.10 -16.17
N TRP A 349 -24.83 -8.01 -15.34
CA TRP A 349 -24.39 -9.33 -15.79
C TRP A 349 -25.55 -10.17 -16.34
N TYR A 350 -26.70 -10.21 -15.66
CA TYR A 350 -27.87 -10.92 -16.17
C TYR A 350 -28.41 -10.29 -17.46
N GLU A 351 -28.39 -8.96 -17.59
CA GLU A 351 -28.78 -8.26 -18.81
C GLU A 351 -27.83 -8.57 -19.97
N MET A 352 -26.51 -8.45 -19.76
CA MET A 352 -25.48 -8.70 -20.77
C MET A 352 -25.54 -10.11 -21.34
N PHE A 353 -25.83 -11.09 -20.47
CA PHE A 353 -25.96 -12.49 -20.85
C PHE A 353 -27.42 -12.90 -21.10
N ASN A 354 -28.38 -11.97 -21.18
CA ASN A 354 -29.79 -12.27 -21.44
C ASN A 354 -30.36 -13.44 -20.58
N VAL A 355 -30.01 -13.46 -19.29
CA VAL A 355 -30.39 -14.54 -18.37
C VAL A 355 -31.73 -14.20 -17.71
N ASP A 356 -32.74 -15.02 -18.00
CA ASP A 356 -34.03 -14.92 -17.33
C ASP A 356 -33.94 -15.13 -15.82
N GLU A 357 -34.85 -14.46 -15.09
CA GLU A 357 -34.92 -14.52 -13.63
C GLU A 357 -35.03 -15.97 -13.11
N LYS A 358 -35.75 -16.84 -13.84
CA LYS A 358 -35.92 -18.27 -13.50
C LYS A 358 -34.60 -19.07 -13.49
N TYR A 359 -33.55 -18.61 -14.17
CA TYR A 359 -32.24 -19.28 -14.21
C TYR A 359 -31.17 -18.62 -13.35
N ARG A 360 -31.48 -17.53 -12.63
CA ARG A 360 -30.48 -16.84 -11.79
C ARG A 360 -29.89 -17.77 -10.72
N ASP A 361 -30.72 -18.58 -10.06
CA ASP A 361 -30.23 -19.56 -9.07
C ASP A 361 -29.38 -20.67 -9.71
N TYR A 362 -29.72 -21.09 -10.93
CA TYR A 362 -28.92 -22.04 -11.70
C TYR A 362 -27.50 -21.52 -11.96
N THR A 363 -27.32 -20.22 -12.24
CA THR A 363 -25.98 -19.64 -12.46
C THR A 363 -25.07 -19.79 -11.23
N LYS A 364 -25.62 -19.72 -10.02
CA LYS A 364 -24.86 -19.86 -8.77
C LYS A 364 -24.38 -21.29 -8.55
N GLU A 365 -25.29 -22.26 -8.70
CA GLU A 365 -24.95 -23.69 -8.57
C GLU A 365 -23.94 -24.12 -9.63
N ASN A 366 -24.12 -23.65 -10.86
CA ASN A 366 -23.27 -24.02 -11.98
C ASN A 366 -21.86 -23.39 -11.90
N THR A 367 -21.73 -22.21 -11.29
CA THR A 367 -20.41 -21.61 -10.98
C THR A 367 -19.55 -22.55 -10.13
N GLN A 368 -20.13 -23.19 -9.11
CA GLN A 368 -19.41 -24.14 -8.23
C GLN A 368 -18.96 -25.40 -8.97
N ILE A 369 -19.75 -25.85 -9.96
CA ILE A 369 -19.40 -26.99 -10.80
C ILE A 369 -18.20 -26.63 -11.68
N ILE A 370 -18.22 -25.44 -12.30
CA ILE A 370 -17.13 -24.92 -13.13
C ILE A 370 -15.84 -24.77 -12.31
N GLU A 371 -15.92 -24.22 -11.09
CA GLU A 371 -14.78 -24.11 -10.18
C GLU A 371 -14.12 -25.46 -9.90
N ARG A 372 -14.92 -26.49 -9.64
CA ARG A 372 -14.39 -27.84 -9.39
C ARG A 372 -13.68 -28.40 -10.61
N ILE A 373 -14.22 -28.18 -11.81
CA ILE A 373 -13.60 -28.62 -13.07
C ILE A 373 -12.25 -27.93 -13.28
N LEU A 374 -12.21 -26.61 -13.09
CA LEU A 374 -10.97 -25.82 -13.24
C LEU A 374 -9.92 -26.22 -12.19
N SER A 375 -10.34 -26.46 -10.95
CA SER A 375 -9.46 -26.95 -9.88
C SER A 375 -8.89 -28.33 -10.18
N ASP A 376 -9.72 -29.27 -10.66
CA ASP A 376 -9.27 -30.59 -11.09
C ASP A 376 -8.27 -30.51 -12.27
N ALA A 377 -8.35 -29.47 -13.09
CA ALA A 377 -7.42 -29.17 -14.18
C ALA A 377 -6.22 -28.29 -13.77
N GLN A 378 -6.06 -28.00 -12.47
CA GLN A 378 -5.00 -27.15 -11.92
C GLN A 378 -4.99 -25.71 -12.46
N ILE A 379 -6.14 -25.19 -12.88
CA ILE A 379 -6.33 -23.82 -13.37
C ILE A 379 -6.71 -22.90 -12.20
N ASN A 380 -5.83 -21.96 -11.87
CA ASN A 380 -5.99 -21.08 -10.69
C ASN A 380 -6.19 -19.59 -11.05
N ASN A 381 -5.98 -19.20 -12.31
CA ASN A 381 -6.05 -17.80 -12.77
C ASN A 381 -7.50 -17.39 -13.14
N LEU A 382 -8.41 -17.46 -12.15
CA LEU A 382 -9.87 -17.34 -12.32
C LEU A 382 -10.41 -15.93 -12.57
N TYR A 383 -9.57 -14.90 -12.41
CA TYR A 383 -9.98 -13.50 -12.49
C TYR A 383 -9.29 -12.75 -13.64
N ILE A 384 -10.01 -11.78 -14.21
CA ILE A 384 -9.45 -10.73 -15.06
C ILE A 384 -9.39 -9.42 -14.27
N SER A 385 -8.19 -8.84 -14.18
CA SER A 385 -7.96 -7.61 -13.44
C SER A 385 -8.53 -6.38 -14.14
N VAL A 386 -9.37 -5.64 -13.43
CA VAL A 386 -9.82 -4.29 -13.82
C VAL A 386 -9.59 -3.34 -12.64
N ASP A 387 -10.23 -3.60 -11.49
CA ASP A 387 -9.96 -2.87 -10.24
C ASP A 387 -8.50 -3.04 -9.85
N SER A 388 -7.99 -4.27 -9.85
CA SER A 388 -6.59 -4.56 -9.56
C SER A 388 -5.61 -3.83 -10.50
N THR A 389 -6.01 -3.54 -11.74
CA THR A 389 -5.20 -2.73 -12.67
C THR A 389 -5.15 -1.28 -12.23
N ALA A 390 -6.28 -0.70 -11.79
CA ALA A 390 -6.32 0.65 -11.24
C ALA A 390 -5.55 0.75 -9.91
N GLN A 391 -5.68 -0.23 -9.01
CA GLN A 391 -4.92 -0.27 -7.77
C GLN A 391 -3.41 -0.24 -8.03
N ARG A 392 -2.91 -1.12 -8.92
CA ARG A 392 -1.49 -1.16 -9.29
C ARG A 392 -0.99 0.06 -10.06
N ALA A 393 -1.86 0.78 -10.75
CA ALA A 393 -1.47 1.96 -11.51
C ALA A 393 -1.42 3.22 -10.63
N LEU A 394 -2.29 3.30 -9.63
CA LEU A 394 -2.57 4.53 -8.87
C LEU A 394 -2.17 4.37 -7.41
N PHE A 395 -2.72 3.36 -6.73
CA PHE A 395 -2.54 3.11 -5.29
C PHE A 395 -1.29 2.27 -5.03
N VAL A 396 -0.17 2.77 -5.52
CA VAL A 396 1.15 2.22 -5.24
C VAL A 396 1.74 3.04 -4.10
N TYR A 397 1.85 2.46 -2.90
CA TYR A 397 2.51 3.17 -1.80
C TYR A 397 4.02 2.99 -1.88
N PHE A 398 4.77 4.05 -1.60
CA PHE A 398 6.22 4.00 -1.49
C PHE A 398 6.63 3.43 -0.13
N GLN A 399 7.24 2.23 -0.13
CA GLN A 399 7.66 1.56 1.09
C GLN A 399 8.99 2.06 1.67
N GLY A 400 9.71 2.94 0.97
CA GLY A 400 11.09 3.28 1.30
C GLY A 400 12.11 2.39 0.57
N PHE A 401 13.39 2.63 0.85
CA PHE A 401 14.51 1.87 0.29
C PHE A 401 15.16 0.91 1.30
N PHE A 402 15.00 1.18 2.60
CA PHE A 402 15.81 0.53 3.63
C PHE A 402 14.99 -0.37 4.54
N ASN A 403 15.62 -1.44 5.01
CA ASN A 403 15.15 -2.19 6.16
C ASN A 403 15.41 -1.41 7.46
N LEU A 404 14.78 -1.81 8.57
CA LEU A 404 15.12 -1.24 9.88
C LEU A 404 16.62 -1.41 10.15
N PRO A 405 17.29 -0.42 10.76
CA PRO A 405 18.72 -0.53 11.04
C PRO A 405 19.04 -1.48 12.19
N VAL A 406 18.05 -2.09 12.83
CA VAL A 406 18.15 -3.08 13.92
C VAL A 406 17.09 -4.15 13.67
N GLU A 407 17.17 -5.31 14.34
CA GLU A 407 16.06 -6.26 14.26
C GLU A 407 14.81 -5.71 14.95
N ALA A 408 13.63 -6.08 14.45
CA ALA A 408 12.37 -5.64 15.06
C ALA A 408 12.25 -6.12 16.53
N ASP A 409 12.76 -7.32 16.83
CA ASP A 409 12.78 -7.90 18.19
C ASP A 409 13.73 -7.14 19.15
N ASP A 410 14.69 -6.38 18.60
CA ASP A 410 15.59 -5.54 19.40
C ASP A 410 14.93 -4.21 19.81
N LEU A 411 13.83 -3.81 19.16
CA LEU A 411 13.06 -2.64 19.57
C LEU A 411 12.39 -2.86 20.93
N LYS A 412 12.29 -1.80 21.72
CA LYS A 412 11.73 -1.88 23.07
C LYS A 412 10.36 -2.53 23.07
N GLU A 413 10.21 -3.63 23.82
CA GLU A 413 8.96 -4.40 23.88
C GLU A 413 7.74 -3.52 24.18
N ASN A 414 6.62 -3.79 23.49
CA ASN A 414 5.36 -3.06 23.62
C ASN A 414 5.46 -1.56 23.29
N THR A 415 6.48 -1.17 22.53
CA THR A 415 6.61 0.15 21.92
C THR A 415 6.83 -0.02 20.43
N ASN A 416 6.59 1.03 19.65
CA ASN A 416 6.98 1.09 18.23
C ASN A 416 8.48 1.40 18.06
N GLY A 417 9.27 1.30 19.14
CA GLY A 417 10.69 1.59 19.16
C GLY A 417 11.07 3.05 19.00
N ILE A 418 10.15 3.98 18.72
CA ILE A 418 10.50 5.37 18.38
C ILE A 418 10.34 6.28 19.60
N LEU A 419 11.45 6.89 20.04
CA LEU A 419 11.45 7.88 21.13
C LEU A 419 11.19 9.29 20.63
N THR A 420 11.76 9.64 19.48
CA THR A 420 11.71 10.97 18.89
C THR A 420 11.68 10.85 17.37
N THR A 421 11.06 11.84 16.72
CA THR A 421 11.05 12.00 15.27
C THR A 421 11.66 13.34 14.87
N LEU A 422 11.64 13.64 13.56
CA LEU A 422 12.23 14.87 13.03
C LEU A 422 11.69 16.12 13.75
N ASN A 423 12.59 16.89 14.37
CA ASN A 423 12.29 18.11 15.12
C ASN A 423 11.53 17.88 16.45
N ASP A 424 11.55 16.65 16.97
CA ASP A 424 11.21 16.39 18.37
C ASP A 424 12.40 16.72 19.31
N PHE A 425 12.08 16.91 20.59
CA PHE A 425 13.07 17.16 21.63
C PHE A 425 13.54 15.84 22.23
N GLU A 426 14.85 15.70 22.32
CA GLU A 426 15.46 14.51 22.90
C GLU A 426 15.19 14.45 24.41
N THR A 427 14.75 13.27 24.86
CA THR A 427 14.61 12.96 26.28
C THR A 427 15.93 12.49 26.89
N ILE A 428 16.85 12.03 26.06
CA ILE A 428 18.08 11.35 26.47
C ILE A 428 19.35 12.18 26.28
N HIS A 429 19.48 13.04 25.26
CA HIS A 429 20.63 13.95 25.15
C HIS A 429 20.25 15.38 25.51
N SER A 430 21.18 16.04 26.19
CA SER A 430 21.00 17.40 26.68
C SER A 430 22.21 18.27 26.37
N ARG A 431 21.94 19.57 26.17
CA ARG A 431 22.97 20.59 25.93
C ARG A 431 23.17 21.44 27.19
N GLY A 432 24.43 21.52 27.64
CA GLY A 432 24.89 22.38 28.74
C GLY A 432 24.93 21.70 30.11
N THR A 433 25.26 22.49 31.14
CA THR A 433 25.30 22.04 32.54
C THR A 433 23.87 21.87 33.07
N SER A 434 23.30 20.66 33.05
CA SER A 434 22.07 20.18 33.74
C SER A 434 20.80 21.07 33.74
N THR A 435 20.81 22.23 33.07
CA THR A 435 19.86 23.33 33.27
C THR A 435 19.61 24.14 31.98
N ILE A 436 20.24 23.78 30.84
CA ILE A 436 20.29 24.66 29.65
C ILE A 436 19.51 24.14 28.42
N GLY A 437 18.98 22.90 28.41
CA GLY A 437 17.94 22.49 27.45
C GLY A 437 18.13 21.09 26.86
N LYS A 438 17.04 20.53 26.32
CA LYS A 438 17.04 19.30 25.51
C LYS A 438 17.75 19.54 24.17
N ALA A 439 18.35 18.51 23.58
CA ALA A 439 18.80 18.63 22.20
C ALA A 439 17.62 18.47 21.22
N TYR A 440 17.74 19.07 20.03
CA TYR A 440 16.81 18.82 18.93
C TYR A 440 17.30 17.60 18.17
N GLU A 441 16.47 16.56 18.08
CA GLU A 441 16.78 15.45 17.19
C GLU A 441 16.42 15.89 15.77
N SER A 442 17.35 15.64 14.85
CA SER A 442 17.19 15.96 13.44
C SER A 442 16.94 14.74 12.57
N GLY A 443 16.44 13.67 13.22
CA GLY A 443 16.14 12.36 12.67
C GLY A 443 15.21 11.59 13.61
N ILE A 444 15.44 10.28 13.75
CA ILE A 444 14.71 9.40 14.66
C ILE A 444 15.68 8.86 15.71
N THR A 445 15.24 8.79 16.97
CA THR A 445 15.91 8.00 18.00
C THR A 445 15.10 6.73 18.30
N LEU A 446 15.75 5.57 18.24
CA LEU A 446 15.16 4.27 18.57
C LEU A 446 15.46 3.87 20.03
N TYR A 447 14.48 3.32 20.73
CA TYR A 447 14.63 2.64 22.02
C TYR A 447 14.81 1.15 21.80
N LEU A 448 15.91 0.62 22.30
CA LEU A 448 16.31 -0.77 22.14
C LEU A 448 16.21 -1.54 23.48
N ASN A 449 16.02 -2.86 23.38
CA ASN A 449 15.98 -3.77 24.52
C ASN A 449 17.38 -4.07 25.07
N ASP A 450 18.39 -4.14 24.20
CA ASP A 450 19.74 -4.60 24.50
C ASP A 450 20.78 -3.50 24.26
N GLU A 451 21.86 -3.52 25.05
CA GLU A 451 23.00 -2.62 24.90
C GLU A 451 24.00 -3.07 23.82
N ASP A 452 23.94 -4.33 23.39
CA ASP A 452 24.73 -4.88 22.29
C ASP A 452 23.89 -5.12 21.03
N THR A 453 22.82 -4.35 20.84
CA THR A 453 22.01 -4.40 19.62
C THR A 453 22.89 -4.06 18.41
N GLU A 454 22.90 -4.98 17.45
CA GLU A 454 23.63 -4.84 16.21
C GLU A 454 22.93 -3.85 15.28
N VAL A 455 23.70 -2.94 14.69
CA VAL A 455 23.19 -1.90 13.79
C VAL A 455 23.64 -2.18 12.35
N ARG A 456 22.72 -2.02 11.40
CA ARG A 456 22.89 -2.44 10.02
C ARG A 456 22.47 -1.36 9.02
N ALA A 457 23.11 -1.42 7.85
CA ALA A 457 22.77 -0.61 6.69
C ALA A 457 22.27 -1.52 5.56
N GLU A 458 21.01 -1.98 5.67
CA GLU A 458 20.40 -2.91 4.71
C GLU A 458 19.43 -2.19 3.77
N ILE A 459 19.67 -2.35 2.46
CA ILE A 459 18.73 -1.98 1.39
C ILE A 459 17.71 -3.12 1.24
N LEU A 460 16.45 -2.80 0.94
CA LEU A 460 15.44 -3.83 0.72
C LEU A 460 15.78 -4.65 -0.54
N PRO A 461 15.55 -5.98 -0.53
CA PRO A 461 15.90 -6.85 -1.65
C PRO A 461 15.20 -6.53 -2.97
N ASP A 462 14.09 -5.78 -2.89
CA ASP A 462 13.26 -5.37 -4.02
C ASP A 462 13.55 -3.94 -4.48
N VAL A 463 14.49 -3.20 -3.89
CA VAL A 463 14.95 -1.94 -4.52
C VAL A 463 15.68 -2.28 -5.82
N GLY A 464 15.28 -1.63 -6.91
CA GLY A 464 15.91 -1.80 -8.21
C GLY A 464 17.25 -1.07 -8.33
N GLU A 465 17.66 -0.78 -9.56
CA GLU A 465 18.95 -0.18 -9.90
C GLU A 465 18.98 1.35 -9.69
N CYS A 466 17.88 1.95 -9.23
CA CYS A 466 17.84 3.37 -8.89
C CYS A 466 18.88 3.80 -7.85
N ILE A 467 19.32 2.91 -6.95
CA ILE A 467 20.51 3.16 -6.11
C ILE A 467 21.75 2.70 -6.87
N GLN A 468 22.50 3.66 -7.41
CA GLN A 468 23.64 3.41 -8.29
C GLN A 468 24.90 3.02 -7.50
N ASP A 469 25.16 3.70 -6.39
CA ASP A 469 26.30 3.43 -5.50
C ASP A 469 26.00 3.89 -4.08
N VAL A 470 26.82 3.42 -3.13
CA VAL A 470 26.78 3.81 -1.72
C VAL A 470 28.19 4.11 -1.26
N TYR A 471 28.51 5.36 -0.92
CA TYR A 471 29.83 5.71 -0.40
C TYR A 471 29.83 5.75 1.13
N ILE A 472 30.92 5.30 1.74
CA ILE A 472 31.23 5.60 3.14
C ILE A 472 31.69 7.06 3.17
N TYR A 473 30.76 7.95 3.50
CA TYR A 473 30.99 9.39 3.37
C TYR A 473 31.80 9.95 4.53
N ASP A 474 31.45 9.61 5.78
CA ASP A 474 32.19 10.10 6.95
C ASP A 474 32.10 9.09 8.10
N VAL A 475 33.13 9.04 8.96
CA VAL A 475 33.21 8.09 10.07
C VAL A 475 33.84 8.76 11.28
N TYR A 476 33.19 8.62 12.42
CA TYR A 476 33.73 9.02 13.72
C TYR A 476 33.84 7.81 14.63
N ASP A 477 35.07 7.41 14.96
CA ASP A 477 35.35 6.35 15.92
C ASP A 477 35.68 6.96 17.30
N ALA A 478 34.71 6.87 18.22
CA ALA A 478 34.84 7.43 19.57
C ALA A 478 35.73 6.58 20.50
N GLU A 479 36.11 5.37 20.10
CA GLU A 479 37.07 4.53 20.84
C GLU A 479 38.52 4.90 20.49
N LYS A 480 38.77 5.20 19.22
CA LYS A 480 40.12 5.53 18.73
C LYS A 480 40.48 7.01 18.90
N ARG A 481 39.49 7.90 18.96
CA ARG A 481 39.73 9.35 19.08
C ARG A 481 39.73 9.82 20.52
N LYS A 482 40.70 10.67 20.85
CA LYS A 482 40.70 11.42 22.11
C LYS A 482 39.75 12.61 22.00
N VAL A 483 39.00 12.88 23.06
CA VAL A 483 38.17 14.07 23.17
C VAL A 483 39.04 15.33 23.11
N VAL A 484 38.80 16.18 22.11
CA VAL A 484 39.48 17.46 21.96
C VAL A 484 38.68 18.52 22.70
N LYS A 485 39.13 18.93 23.88
CA LYS A 485 38.38 19.84 24.79
C LYS A 485 37.99 21.20 24.19
N ASP A 486 38.73 21.67 23.18
CA ASP A 486 38.52 22.98 22.56
C ASP A 486 37.63 22.93 21.31
N LYS A 487 37.17 21.75 20.89
CA LYS A 487 36.19 21.55 19.82
C LYS A 487 34.98 20.80 20.38
N PRO A 488 33.75 21.32 20.24
CA PRO A 488 32.56 20.59 20.67
C PRO A 488 32.52 19.20 20.01
N ASN A 489 32.41 18.14 20.82
CA ASN A 489 32.06 16.81 20.33
C ASN A 489 30.54 16.74 20.22
N TYR A 490 30.05 16.60 18.99
CA TYR A 490 28.62 16.64 18.67
C TYR A 490 27.99 15.24 18.56
N THR A 491 28.79 14.17 18.64
CA THR A 491 28.30 12.78 18.58
C THR A 491 28.07 12.18 19.98
N TYR A 492 28.11 12.99 21.05
CA TYR A 492 27.75 12.58 22.42
C TYR A 492 28.49 11.34 22.92
N ASN A 493 29.84 11.32 22.96
CA ASN A 493 30.62 10.13 23.34
C ASN A 493 30.43 8.90 22.43
N CYS A 494 29.54 8.96 21.44
CA CYS A 494 29.27 7.86 20.55
C CYS A 494 30.06 7.97 19.26
N SER A 495 30.28 6.80 18.67
CA SER A 495 30.71 6.67 17.29
C SER A 495 29.56 7.01 16.34
N ALA A 496 29.89 7.35 15.10
CA ALA A 496 28.93 7.65 14.05
C ALA A 496 29.47 7.25 12.68
N VAL A 497 28.57 6.85 11.78
CA VAL A 497 28.86 6.54 10.37
C VAL A 497 27.86 7.29 9.51
N GLN A 498 28.35 7.98 8.48
CA GLN A 498 27.55 8.59 7.44
C GLN A 498 27.76 7.86 6.12
N LEU A 499 26.65 7.41 5.51
CA LEU A 499 26.62 6.79 4.20
C LEU A 499 25.92 7.73 3.20
N ALA A 500 26.44 7.78 1.98
CA ALA A 500 25.88 8.56 0.87
C ALA A 500 25.36 7.61 -0.21
N TYR A 501 24.04 7.54 -0.37
CA TYR A 501 23.37 6.72 -1.37
C TYR A 501 23.11 7.57 -2.62
N ILE A 502 23.73 7.20 -3.74
CA ILE A 502 23.55 7.87 -5.03
C ILE A 502 22.30 7.32 -5.70
N ILE A 503 21.33 8.18 -5.96
CA ILE A 503 20.01 7.82 -6.45
C ILE A 503 19.81 8.45 -7.84
N ASP A 504 19.53 7.61 -8.82
CA ASP A 504 19.07 8.02 -10.14
C ASP A 504 17.54 8.17 -10.12
N THR A 505 17.07 9.40 -10.29
CA THR A 505 15.64 9.72 -10.22
C THR A 505 14.87 9.32 -11.48
N ASP A 506 15.56 9.20 -12.61
CA ASP A 506 14.95 8.75 -13.87
C ASP A 506 14.72 7.24 -13.81
N VAL A 507 15.72 6.48 -13.35
CA VAL A 507 15.59 5.03 -13.11
C VAL A 507 14.54 4.78 -12.02
N PHE A 508 14.51 5.59 -10.95
CA PHE A 508 13.44 5.52 -9.95
C PHE A 508 12.05 5.66 -10.60
N ALA A 509 11.85 6.67 -11.45
CA ALA A 509 10.56 6.90 -12.09
C ALA A 509 10.15 5.75 -13.01
N GLU A 510 11.10 5.13 -13.70
CA GLU A 510 10.87 3.93 -14.53
C GLU A 510 10.46 2.71 -13.68
N GLU A 511 11.21 2.43 -12.61
CA GLU A 511 11.02 1.24 -11.76
C GLU A 511 9.79 1.34 -10.87
N TYR A 512 9.57 2.50 -10.25
CA TYR A 512 8.47 2.76 -9.30
C TYR A 512 7.20 3.22 -10.01
N GLY A 513 7.33 3.73 -11.24
CA GLY A 513 6.21 4.18 -12.07
C GLY A 513 5.62 5.53 -11.66
N PHE A 514 6.33 6.32 -10.86
CA PHE A 514 5.97 7.69 -10.48
C PHE A 514 7.24 8.50 -10.19
N ASP A 515 7.18 9.82 -10.36
CA ASP A 515 8.33 10.70 -10.21
C ASP A 515 8.86 10.69 -8.76
N PHE A 516 10.16 10.96 -8.62
CA PHE A 516 10.78 11.09 -7.31
C PHE A 516 10.09 12.20 -6.49
N PRO A 517 9.84 11.99 -5.18
CA PRO A 517 9.13 12.97 -4.35
C PRO A 517 9.80 14.34 -4.34
N THR A 518 8.97 15.38 -4.32
CA THR A 518 9.45 16.76 -4.14
C THR A 518 10.06 16.93 -2.74
N ILE A 519 11.31 17.41 -2.67
CA ILE A 519 12.00 17.72 -1.42
C ILE A 519 12.39 19.19 -1.40
N VAL A 520 12.02 19.90 -0.34
CA VAL A 520 12.31 21.33 -0.22
C VAL A 520 13.38 21.58 0.84
N THR A 521 14.40 22.33 0.44
CA THR A 521 15.49 22.77 1.32
C THR A 521 15.04 23.81 2.34
N THR A 522 15.90 24.10 3.32
CA THR A 522 15.72 25.16 4.33
C THR A 522 15.37 26.53 3.74
N THR A 523 15.86 26.84 2.55
CA THR A 523 15.66 28.14 1.87
C THR A 523 14.34 28.20 1.10
N GLY A 524 13.53 27.14 1.14
CA GLY A 524 12.31 27.03 0.33
C GLY A 524 12.58 26.71 -1.13
N THR A 525 13.80 26.27 -1.46
CA THR A 525 14.19 25.87 -2.81
C THR A 525 13.98 24.36 -2.95
N GLU A 526 13.20 23.94 -3.93
CA GLU A 526 13.11 22.54 -4.32
C GLU A 526 14.49 22.05 -4.77
N ILE A 527 14.89 20.89 -4.27
CA ILE A 527 16.04 20.19 -4.85
C ILE A 527 15.63 19.79 -6.26
N LYS A 528 16.38 20.26 -7.25
CA LYS A 528 16.08 19.96 -8.64
C LYS A 528 16.69 18.62 -9.03
N HIS A 529 16.08 17.97 -10.00
CA HIS A 529 16.57 16.71 -10.57
C HIS A 529 17.16 16.97 -11.95
N ASP A 530 17.73 18.16 -12.19
CA ASP A 530 18.09 18.63 -13.54
C ASP A 530 19.16 17.72 -14.22
N ASP A 531 19.98 17.03 -13.43
CA ASP A 531 20.96 16.04 -13.88
C ASP A 531 20.52 14.58 -13.65
N GLY A 532 19.28 14.34 -13.20
CA GLY A 532 18.71 13.01 -12.96
C GLY A 532 19.29 12.26 -11.74
N VAL A 533 20.16 12.89 -10.95
CA VAL A 533 20.85 12.26 -9.81
C VAL A 533 20.72 13.09 -8.53
N LEU A 534 20.53 12.39 -7.42
CA LEU A 534 20.50 12.93 -6.06
C LEU A 534 21.37 12.10 -5.13
N THR A 535 21.73 12.67 -3.98
CA THR A 535 22.32 11.90 -2.89
C THR A 535 21.42 11.91 -1.67
N LEU A 536 21.07 10.73 -1.17
CA LEU A 536 20.51 10.55 0.17
C LEU A 536 21.65 10.27 1.17
N MET A 537 21.87 11.20 2.08
CA MET A 537 22.74 11.02 3.22
C MET A 537 21.99 10.34 4.35
N ILE A 538 22.56 9.26 4.90
CA ILE A 538 22.08 8.61 6.12
C ILE A 538 23.20 8.63 7.14
N GLU A 539 22.94 9.19 8.32
CA GLU A 539 23.85 9.10 9.45
C GLU A 539 23.27 8.18 10.52
N TYR A 540 24.05 7.16 10.87
CA TYR A 540 23.85 6.33 12.05
C TYR A 540 24.75 6.86 13.15
N SER A 541 24.15 7.38 14.21
CA SER A 541 24.83 7.97 15.36
C SER A 541 24.33 7.32 16.64
N CYS A 542 25.01 7.59 17.76
CA CYS A 542 24.78 6.86 19.00
C CYS A 542 25.18 5.38 18.88
N LEU A 543 26.32 5.13 18.24
CA LEU A 543 26.97 3.82 18.23
C LEU A 543 27.99 3.74 19.38
N ASP A 544 28.01 2.63 20.11
CA ASP A 544 29.03 2.37 21.13
C ASP A 544 30.39 2.17 20.48
N ARG A 545 30.44 1.26 19.51
CA ARG A 545 31.62 0.87 18.75
C ARG A 545 31.26 0.60 17.29
N LEU A 546 32.25 0.78 16.42
CA LEU A 546 32.17 0.37 15.03
C LEU A 546 32.68 -1.06 14.91
N GLU A 547 32.06 -1.85 14.04
CA GLU A 547 32.48 -3.24 13.81
C GLU A 547 33.28 -3.34 12.51
N THR A 548 32.62 -3.06 11.40
CA THR A 548 33.14 -3.38 10.08
C THR A 548 33.68 -2.14 9.34
N ILE A 549 33.09 -0.96 9.57
CA ILE A 549 33.50 0.31 8.94
C ILE A 549 34.50 1.07 9.81
N SER A 550 35.50 1.69 9.18
CA SER A 550 36.52 2.51 9.84
C SER A 550 36.79 3.82 9.10
N GLU A 551 37.53 4.73 9.75
CA GLU A 551 37.97 5.99 9.13
C GLU A 551 38.87 5.82 7.89
N GLN A 552 39.47 4.63 7.71
CA GLN A 552 40.30 4.34 6.53
C GLN A 552 39.46 4.03 5.29
N ASP A 553 38.19 3.70 5.49
CA ASP A 553 37.26 3.32 4.43
C ASP A 553 36.49 4.53 3.89
N ILE A 554 36.68 5.72 4.47
CA ILE A 554 36.06 6.97 4.00
C ILE A 554 36.44 7.20 2.53
N GLY A 555 35.41 7.43 1.73
CA GLY A 555 35.48 7.67 0.29
C GLY A 555 35.51 6.41 -0.57
N LEU A 556 35.49 5.22 0.03
CA LEU A 556 35.28 3.97 -0.70
C LEU A 556 33.79 3.73 -0.94
N SER A 557 33.47 3.03 -2.04
CA SER A 557 32.16 2.42 -2.19
C SER A 557 32.00 1.34 -1.14
N LEU A 558 30.83 1.27 -0.53
CA LEU A 558 30.45 0.23 0.41
C LEU A 558 30.51 -1.15 -0.27
N TYR A 559 30.30 -1.23 -1.58
CA TYR A 559 30.39 -2.47 -2.36
C TYR A 559 31.84 -2.90 -2.67
N ASP A 560 32.82 -2.01 -2.50
CA ASP A 560 34.24 -2.37 -2.56
C ASP A 560 34.74 -2.91 -1.22
N VAL A 561 34.03 -2.58 -0.13
CA VAL A 561 34.35 -3.01 1.24
C VAL A 561 33.55 -4.27 1.62
N TYR A 562 32.32 -4.42 1.12
CA TYR A 562 31.42 -5.56 1.37
C TYR A 562 30.87 -6.16 0.08
N ASP A 563 30.66 -7.47 0.08
CA ASP A 563 29.85 -8.10 -0.95
C ASP A 563 28.39 -7.62 -0.83
N LYS A 564 27.73 -7.34 -1.97
CA LYS A 564 26.33 -6.87 -2.04
C LYS A 564 25.33 -7.76 -1.30
N ASP A 565 25.64 -9.05 -1.19
CA ASP A 565 24.77 -10.06 -0.56
C ASP A 565 25.09 -10.29 0.92
N GLU A 566 26.12 -9.64 1.46
CA GLU A 566 26.48 -9.75 2.86
C GLU A 566 25.73 -8.72 3.72
N LYS A 567 25.48 -9.14 4.96
CA LYS A 567 24.88 -8.31 5.99
C LYS A 567 25.86 -7.22 6.40
N ILE A 568 25.53 -5.96 6.11
CA ILE A 568 26.41 -4.82 6.42
C ILE A 568 26.16 -4.35 7.85
N VAL A 569 27.01 -4.83 8.77
CA VAL A 569 26.95 -4.49 10.21
C VAL A 569 27.83 -3.28 10.49
N ILE A 570 27.24 -2.08 10.59
CA ILE A 570 28.02 -0.84 10.78
C ILE A 570 28.61 -0.73 12.19
N GLY A 571 27.99 -1.35 13.19
CA GLY A 571 28.44 -1.30 14.58
C GLY A 571 27.37 -1.77 15.56
N TYR A 572 27.51 -1.33 16.81
CA TYR A 572 26.58 -1.66 17.89
C TYR A 572 26.00 -0.39 18.52
N ALA A 573 24.73 -0.44 18.89
CA ALA A 573 24.02 0.68 19.47
C ALA A 573 24.61 1.09 20.82
N HIS A 574 24.49 2.37 21.18
CA HIS A 574 25.00 2.86 22.45
C HIS A 574 24.12 2.41 23.62
N CYS A 575 24.76 1.93 24.68
CA CYS A 575 24.10 1.43 25.89
C CYS A 575 23.35 2.51 26.71
N GLY A 576 23.52 3.79 26.35
CA GLY A 576 22.93 4.93 27.06
C GLY A 576 23.63 5.32 28.36
N LYS A 577 24.75 4.68 28.70
CA LYS A 577 25.51 5.01 29.92
C LYS A 577 26.30 6.30 29.73
N HIS A 578 26.14 7.22 30.68
CA HIS A 578 26.91 8.45 30.76
C HIS A 578 28.38 8.20 31.08
N SER A 579 29.28 8.82 30.32
CA SER A 579 30.73 8.82 30.52
C SER A 579 31.21 10.20 30.96
N LYS A 580 31.65 10.30 32.22
CA LYS A 580 32.19 11.57 32.74
C LYS A 580 33.37 12.12 31.93
N GLU A 581 34.23 11.26 31.40
CA GLU A 581 35.39 11.69 30.62
C GLU A 581 34.98 12.21 29.23
N LYS A 582 34.02 11.53 28.60
CA LYS A 582 33.67 11.77 27.19
C LYS A 582 32.49 12.72 27.00
N ASP A 583 31.57 12.79 27.97
CA ASP A 583 30.37 13.65 27.94
C ASP A 583 30.58 14.98 28.68
N GLU A 584 31.17 14.97 29.88
CA GLU A 584 31.34 16.19 30.71
C GLU A 584 32.59 17.03 30.34
N GLY A 585 33.16 16.83 29.14
CA GLY A 585 34.38 17.50 28.70
C GLY A 585 34.29 19.03 28.83
N LEU A 586 34.89 19.59 29.89
CA LEU A 586 34.92 21.04 30.14
C LEU A 586 35.64 21.76 28.99
N SER A 587 34.87 22.37 28.09
CA SER A 587 35.40 23.33 27.11
C SER A 587 35.67 24.69 27.77
N ALA A 588 36.64 25.45 27.26
CA ALA A 588 36.85 26.85 27.66
C ALA A 588 35.60 27.73 27.39
N THR A 589 34.69 27.25 26.55
CA THR A 589 33.42 27.89 26.18
C THR A 589 32.24 27.53 27.10
N GLY A 590 32.39 26.61 28.06
CA GLY A 590 31.35 26.25 29.03
C GLY A 590 30.24 25.32 28.51
N TRP A 591 30.40 24.73 27.34
CA TRP A 591 29.47 23.73 26.79
C TRP A 591 29.88 22.33 27.27
N SER A 592 28.95 21.62 27.90
CA SER A 592 29.01 20.19 28.24
C SER A 592 27.82 19.49 27.60
N HIS A 593 27.95 18.24 27.19
CA HIS A 593 26.80 17.42 26.79
C HIS A 593 26.61 16.35 27.84
N THR A 594 25.37 16.00 28.17
CA THR A 594 25.12 14.91 29.12
C THR A 594 24.05 14.00 28.59
N PHE A 595 24.25 12.70 28.78
CA PHE A 595 23.16 11.75 28.74
C PHE A 595 22.25 11.99 29.94
N GLY A 596 20.95 11.77 29.75
CA GLY A 596 19.95 11.88 30.80
C GLY A 596 20.22 10.95 31.99
N SER A 597 19.38 11.01 33.02
CA SER A 597 19.52 10.15 34.20
C SER A 597 19.25 8.67 33.93
N ASP A 598 18.56 8.37 32.84
CA ASP A 598 18.06 7.03 32.54
C ASP A 598 19.00 6.33 31.55
N ILE A 599 19.35 5.08 31.86
CA ILE A 599 20.14 4.23 30.95
C ILE A 599 19.17 3.61 29.95
N ILE A 600 19.17 4.16 28.75
CA ILE A 600 18.30 3.76 27.66
C ILE A 600 19.20 3.36 26.49
N PRO A 601 19.32 2.08 26.14
CA PRO A 601 19.96 1.67 24.91
C PRO A 601 19.23 2.28 23.70
N HIS A 602 19.98 2.92 22.80
CA HIS A 602 19.38 3.66 21.70
C HIS A 602 20.30 3.79 20.49
N LEU A 603 19.66 4.08 19.35
CA LEU A 603 20.30 4.41 18.08
C LEU A 603 19.66 5.67 17.51
N CYS A 604 20.45 6.58 16.95
CA CYS A 604 19.92 7.74 16.23
C CYS A 604 20.17 7.60 14.73
N VAL A 605 19.12 7.75 13.92
CA VAL A 605 19.19 7.75 12.45
C VAL A 605 18.75 9.09 11.91
N LYS A 606 19.60 9.75 11.15
CA LYS A 606 19.31 11.05 10.51
C LYS A 606 19.41 10.91 9.01
N THR A 607 18.56 11.62 8.28
CA THR A 607 18.55 11.61 6.82
C THR A 607 18.49 13.01 6.23
N ALA A 608 19.19 13.22 5.12
CA ALA A 608 19.14 14.47 4.37
C ALA A 608 19.40 14.23 2.88
N PHE A 609 18.77 15.03 2.03
CA PHE A 609 19.05 15.04 0.59
C PHE A 609 19.97 16.18 0.19
N VAL A 610 20.80 15.87 -0.81
CA VAL A 610 21.70 16.78 -1.50
C VAL A 610 21.34 16.75 -2.98
N ASP A 611 21.43 17.92 -3.60
CA ASP A 611 21.35 18.04 -5.05
C ASP A 611 22.61 17.43 -5.70
N GLY A 612 22.42 16.55 -6.67
CA GLY A 612 23.48 15.86 -7.39
C GLY A 612 24.21 14.77 -6.61
N GLU A 613 25.24 14.22 -7.26
CA GLU A 613 26.18 13.26 -6.69
C GLU A 613 27.16 13.99 -5.75
N VAL A 614 27.30 13.49 -4.52
CA VAL A 614 28.33 14.00 -3.61
C VAL A 614 29.69 13.42 -3.97
N THR A 615 30.73 14.27 -3.93
CA THR A 615 32.10 13.79 -4.01
C THR A 615 32.55 13.24 -2.65
N PRO A 616 33.30 12.13 -2.61
CA PRO A 616 33.99 11.68 -1.41
C PRO A 616 34.75 12.83 -0.73
N PRO A 617 34.66 12.99 0.60
CA PRO A 617 35.34 14.09 1.27
C PRO A 617 36.86 13.91 1.26
N GLU A 618 37.58 15.02 1.07
CA GLU A 618 39.03 15.04 1.31
C GLU A 618 39.27 14.95 2.82
N LEU A 619 39.99 13.91 3.26
CA LEU A 619 40.29 13.70 4.67
C LEU A 619 41.26 14.77 5.18
N ASP A 620 40.77 15.61 6.11
CA ASP A 620 41.61 16.49 6.92
C ASP A 620 42.65 15.69 7.73
N ASN A 621 43.77 16.32 8.10
CA ASN A 621 44.73 15.74 9.03
C ASN A 621 45.08 16.73 10.17
N PRO A 622 44.60 16.50 11.40
CA PRO A 622 43.75 15.38 11.84
C PRO A 622 42.31 15.49 11.30
N HIS A 623 41.71 14.36 10.92
CA HIS A 623 40.36 14.34 10.33
C HIS A 623 39.33 14.92 11.30
N ILE A 624 38.47 15.80 10.81
CA ILE A 624 37.35 16.39 11.56
C ILE A 624 36.07 15.76 11.02
N TYR A 625 35.26 15.18 11.92
CA TYR A 625 33.96 14.63 11.55
C TYR A 625 32.97 15.77 11.28
N ASP A 626 32.35 15.78 10.11
CA ASP A 626 31.45 16.81 9.59
C ASP A 626 30.07 16.24 9.20
N GLY A 627 29.70 15.06 9.69
CA GLY A 627 28.40 14.41 9.39
C GLY A 627 27.14 15.20 9.79
N LEU A 628 25.95 14.62 9.54
CA LEU A 628 24.63 15.25 9.78
C LEU A 628 24.44 15.77 11.22
N SER A 629 25.08 15.13 12.21
CA SER A 629 25.10 15.58 13.61
C SER A 629 25.90 16.86 13.84
N VAL A 630 26.91 17.11 13.00
CA VAL A 630 27.91 18.17 13.22
C VAL A 630 27.66 19.33 12.28
N ARG A 631 27.72 19.07 10.96
CA ARG A 631 27.76 20.15 9.98
C ARG A 631 27.40 19.68 8.58
N PHE A 632 26.11 19.61 8.30
CA PHE A 632 25.65 19.30 6.96
C PHE A 632 24.67 20.32 6.37
N VAL A 633 24.87 20.64 5.09
CA VAL A 633 24.05 21.54 4.28
C VAL A 633 23.28 20.69 3.27
N GLY A 634 21.98 20.56 3.48
CA GLY A 634 21.07 19.79 2.62
C GLY A 634 19.62 19.93 3.13
N ALA A 635 18.67 19.29 2.47
CA ALA A 635 17.31 19.19 2.96
C ALA A 635 17.21 18.01 3.93
N LYS A 636 17.13 18.28 5.23
CA LYS A 636 16.81 17.26 6.22
C LYS A 636 15.41 16.73 5.95
N VAL A 637 15.26 15.41 5.96
CA VAL A 637 13.99 14.72 5.72
C VAL A 637 13.74 13.72 6.84
N ASN A 638 12.49 13.30 6.97
CA ASN A 638 12.11 12.37 8.03
C ASN A 638 12.49 10.93 7.65
N PRO A 639 13.31 10.23 8.46
CA PRO A 639 13.67 8.84 8.19
C PRO A 639 12.47 7.89 8.12
N LEU A 640 11.32 8.24 8.73
CA LEU A 640 10.10 7.42 8.71
C LEU A 640 9.65 7.08 7.28
N LEU A 641 9.89 7.96 6.31
CA LEU A 641 9.48 7.69 4.93
C LEU A 641 10.40 6.69 4.23
N TRP A 642 11.69 6.63 4.57
CA TRP A 642 12.70 5.93 3.77
C TRP A 642 12.95 4.49 4.24
N PHE A 643 12.48 4.15 5.42
CA PHE A 643 12.66 2.83 6.04
C PHE A 643 11.30 2.12 6.12
N LYS A 644 11.20 0.92 5.52
CA LYS A 644 9.93 0.16 5.41
C LYS A 644 9.35 -0.23 6.75
N ALA A 645 10.22 -0.64 7.67
CA ALA A 645 9.83 -1.23 8.95
C ALA A 645 9.04 -0.28 9.88
N TYR A 646 9.15 1.04 9.73
CA TYR A 646 8.32 1.98 10.51
C TYR A 646 6.82 1.94 10.15
N ARG A 647 6.43 1.03 9.24
CA ARG A 647 5.06 0.77 8.79
C ARG A 647 4.64 -0.68 9.01
N THR A 648 5.38 -1.51 9.77
CA THR A 648 5.07 -2.96 9.89
C THR A 648 3.96 -3.29 10.89
N ASP A 649 3.64 -2.40 11.82
CA ASP A 649 2.47 -2.52 12.70
C ASP A 649 1.17 -1.97 12.06
N VAL A 650 1.22 -1.64 10.78
CA VAL A 650 0.04 -1.16 10.04
C VAL A 650 -0.95 -2.30 9.91
N ASN A 651 -2.24 -1.98 10.14
CA ASN A 651 -3.33 -2.93 9.95
C ASN A 651 -3.17 -3.66 8.61
N LYS A 652 -3.00 -4.98 8.68
CA LYS A 652 -2.86 -5.85 7.51
C LYS A 652 -3.96 -5.62 6.48
N ASP A 653 -5.18 -5.30 6.92
CA ASP A 653 -6.31 -5.02 6.03
C ASP A 653 -6.09 -3.75 5.17
N LEU A 654 -5.35 -2.76 5.68
CA LEU A 654 -4.99 -1.53 4.94
C LEU A 654 -3.83 -1.78 3.95
N LEU A 655 -2.87 -2.63 4.31
CA LEU A 655 -1.78 -3.00 3.40
C LEU A 655 -2.25 -3.98 2.32
N ASP A 656 -3.18 -4.88 2.63
CA ASP A 656 -3.75 -5.82 1.66
C ASP A 656 -4.62 -5.11 0.61
N SER A 657 -5.13 -3.90 0.92
CA SER A 657 -5.95 -3.11 0.00
C SER A 657 -5.18 -2.16 -0.92
N ILE A 658 -3.92 -1.88 -0.59
CA ILE A 658 -2.99 -1.04 -1.37
C ILE A 658 -1.90 -1.92 -1.94
N SER A 659 -1.72 -1.96 -3.26
CA SER A 659 -0.62 -2.73 -3.83
C SER A 659 0.73 -2.15 -3.38
N ALA A 660 1.49 -2.90 -2.58
CA ALA A 660 2.90 -2.63 -2.37
C ALA A 660 3.64 -2.75 -3.70
N ILE A 661 4.72 -1.98 -3.85
CA ILE A 661 5.66 -2.18 -4.96
C ILE A 661 6.27 -3.57 -4.78
N GLN A 662 5.74 -4.56 -5.50
CA GLN A 662 6.55 -5.67 -5.95
C GLN A 662 7.27 -5.13 -7.18
N VAL A 663 8.51 -4.67 -7.00
CA VAL A 663 9.35 -4.27 -8.13
C VAL A 663 9.31 -5.43 -9.12
N LYS A 664 8.92 -5.12 -10.36
CA LYS A 664 8.91 -6.13 -11.42
C LYS A 664 10.31 -6.71 -11.50
N LYS A 665 10.44 -8.02 -11.27
CA LYS A 665 11.59 -8.77 -11.74
C LYS A 665 11.55 -8.90 -13.26
#